data_AF-A0A935Z827-F1
#
_entry.id   AF-A0A935Z827-F1
#
_cell.length_a   1.000
_cell.length_b   1.000
_cell.length_c   1.000
_cell.angle_alpha   90.00
_cell.angle_beta   90.00
_cell.angle_gamma   90.00
#
_symmetry.space_group_name_H-M   'P 1'
#
loop_
_entity.id
_entity.type
_entity.pdbx_description
1 polymer ?
#
loop_
_entity_poly.entity_id
_entity_poly.type
_entity_poly.pdbx_seq_one_letter_code
_entity_poly.pdbx_strand_id
1 'polypeptide(L)'
;MRAPKLAGLVGAFAAALSFVGGCATEHDEAPPPGAAEGARAETWLSTTRARFPGVVGGGSSAATSLRVALPRVASGVMELEDTRSGVAVGVAMPGLAASSRSDVDGVAVYAGAGYAVRPLSHGVEDFLALPSPPRGEEVVYSLDVRRAAGLRAVGGGLEVLDAGGAPRLRMDPPYVVGARGERVAARFEVRGCAVDTSPTPPWGRPVVRPGADVCTMHVHWEGVSYPALLDPRWLGSASQVSRIGHVALRLASGRVVFGYGESCDSQACRSVPGVHLYDPVTDSIANMGGADERGAGRSGVELPNGKVLTVGGTPELFDPSNGQYTTTGPMGTPHSGAQLIRLASGKILVVGGGVAASSLYDAATNTFAPGPAMTTARTGHTATPLGNGKVLVTGGNTASAELYDPATGATGAFTATGSMTTARTGHVAVLLPNGKVLVVGGATASAELYDPATGQFSATGSMIEPRPGLDATLMPSGYVYVTGGFAAGIGTALVEKYDIATGRFATAPALDFGRANHKAVLVNGGVLVVSGGHGREDRRGNGVDAIERLGVNAPGAACVGNDDCSSGLCDLGICCQGPCTGACRACVAGTGACEPVRSADDADTCARASTCDASGACKKKDGQTCGAGGECASGHCVDGVCCNSACSGACEACDGAVKGRCDVVAGRPRGNRPCASDGSSCGGACDGVRRDVCRFPSPQVGCGTACKDGVRTPSACDGAGACKVLAAEACPGNYACADAATCKTTCAVDGDCRSLFACKAGKCEPSAKCDGAHAIVAPDGKTATECLPYRCEEGTNQCRTACRDVADCAAPFVCSGDGQCIAPPAPPGGCTTSPGGPEGATLVFATAVVASSIRRRRRVAHKA
;
A
#
# COMPACT_ATOMS: atom_id res chain seq x y z
N MET A 1 65.68 -13.62 -0.70
CA MET A 1 66.31 -14.88 -1.18
C MET A 1 65.24 -15.94 -1.39
N ARG A 2 65.43 -16.86 -2.35
CA ARG A 2 64.78 -18.18 -2.52
C ARG A 2 63.28 -18.34 -2.16
N ALA A 3 62.45 -18.48 -3.20
CA ALA A 3 61.28 -19.39 -3.16
C ALA A 3 61.75 -20.86 -3.05
N PRO A 4 60.88 -21.87 -2.77
CA PRO A 4 60.17 -22.52 -3.91
C PRO A 4 58.87 -23.35 -3.64
N LYS A 5 58.05 -23.54 -4.71
CA LYS A 5 57.30 -24.79 -5.09
C LYS A 5 56.09 -25.24 -4.21
N LEU A 6 55.10 -26.06 -4.64
CA LEU A 6 54.79 -26.81 -5.90
C LEU A 6 53.26 -27.15 -6.04
N ALA A 7 52.84 -27.59 -7.25
CA ALA A 7 51.73 -28.52 -7.58
C ALA A 7 50.24 -28.06 -7.42
N GLY A 8 49.25 -28.60 -8.16
CA GLY A 8 49.34 -29.45 -9.37
C GLY A 8 48.06 -30.26 -9.74
N LEU A 9 47.38 -29.86 -10.83
CA LEU A 9 46.81 -30.69 -11.93
C LEU A 9 45.56 -31.64 -11.78
N VAL A 10 44.75 -31.62 -12.86
CA VAL A 10 43.71 -32.57 -13.40
C VAL A 10 42.26 -32.54 -12.88
N GLY A 11 41.33 -32.33 -13.82
CA GLY A 11 39.92 -32.74 -13.79
C GLY A 11 39.20 -32.33 -15.10
N ALA A 12 38.74 -33.29 -15.91
CA ALA A 12 38.22 -33.04 -17.27
C ALA A 12 36.72 -33.37 -17.41
N PHE A 13 36.03 -32.75 -18.38
CA PHE A 13 34.70 -33.15 -18.87
C PHE A 13 34.56 -32.86 -20.37
N ALA A 14 33.67 -33.60 -21.06
CA ALA A 14 33.56 -33.62 -22.53
C ALA A 14 32.08 -33.64 -23.02
N ALA A 15 31.92 -33.43 -24.34
CA ALA A 15 30.70 -33.59 -25.17
C ALA A 15 29.56 -32.55 -24.99
N ALA A 16 28.74 -32.22 -26.01
CA ALA A 16 28.90 -32.32 -27.47
C ALA A 16 27.86 -31.43 -28.22
N LEU A 17 28.24 -31.03 -29.44
CA LEU A 17 27.50 -30.44 -30.57
C LEU A 17 26.00 -30.07 -30.49
N SER A 18 25.69 -28.92 -31.11
CA SER A 18 24.77 -28.85 -32.25
C SER A 18 25.23 -27.78 -33.25
N PHE A 19 25.06 -28.02 -34.55
CA PHE A 19 25.59 -27.21 -35.66
C PHE A 19 24.54 -27.13 -36.80
N VAL A 20 24.90 -26.43 -37.91
CA VAL A 20 24.16 -26.23 -39.18
C VAL A 20 23.27 -24.97 -39.19
N GLY A 21 23.39 -24.04 -40.16
CA GLY A 21 24.44 -23.89 -41.19
C GLY A 21 24.05 -23.01 -42.39
N GLY A 22 25.04 -22.30 -42.97
CA GLY A 22 25.02 -21.67 -44.32
C GLY A 22 24.14 -20.43 -44.53
N CYS A 23 24.35 -19.58 -45.55
CA CYS A 23 25.47 -19.41 -46.50
C CYS A 23 25.31 -18.04 -47.20
N ALA A 24 26.42 -17.30 -47.45
CA ALA A 24 26.64 -16.45 -48.63
C ALA A 24 28.08 -15.88 -48.64
N THR A 25 28.78 -16.03 -49.76
CA THR A 25 30.06 -15.38 -50.12
C THR A 25 29.76 -13.98 -50.74
N GLU A 26 30.68 -13.12 -51.19
CA GLU A 26 32.03 -13.30 -51.75
C GLU A 26 32.73 -11.92 -51.96
N HIS A 27 34.01 -11.92 -52.39
CA HIS A 27 34.81 -10.77 -52.91
C HIS A 27 35.29 -9.69 -51.89
N ASP A 28 36.51 -9.13 -51.94
CA ASP A 28 37.63 -9.25 -52.92
C ASP A 28 39.05 -9.01 -52.31
N GLU A 29 40.06 -9.46 -53.08
CA GLU A 29 41.47 -9.01 -53.25
C GLU A 29 42.34 -8.40 -52.11
N ALA A 30 43.64 -8.75 -52.15
CA ALA A 30 44.75 -8.05 -51.48
C ALA A 30 45.78 -7.58 -52.53
N PRO A 31 46.33 -6.35 -52.44
CA PRO A 31 47.69 -6.13 -51.89
C PRO A 31 47.84 -4.69 -51.27
N PRO A 32 49.04 -4.10 -51.04
CA PRO A 32 50.39 -4.61 -50.73
C PRO A 32 50.89 -4.11 -49.32
N PRO A 33 52.12 -4.42 -48.87
CA PRO A 33 52.63 -3.97 -47.57
C PRO A 33 53.38 -2.62 -47.58
N GLY A 34 53.21 -1.83 -46.51
CA GLY A 34 54.26 -0.95 -45.95
C GLY A 34 54.07 0.57 -46.05
N ALA A 35 53.73 1.21 -44.91
CA ALA A 35 54.05 2.58 -44.46
C ALA A 35 53.05 3.03 -43.36
N ALA A 36 53.13 2.52 -42.13
CA ALA A 36 54.03 3.04 -41.09
C ALA A 36 53.77 4.49 -40.60
N GLU A 37 52.53 4.98 -40.53
CA GLU A 37 52.24 6.25 -39.80
C GLU A 37 50.93 6.31 -38.96
N GLY A 38 50.20 5.20 -38.78
CA GLY A 38 48.96 5.18 -37.98
C GLY A 38 49.11 4.95 -36.45
N ALA A 39 50.24 4.41 -35.99
CA ALA A 39 50.36 3.76 -34.68
C ALA A 39 50.59 4.70 -33.45
N ARG A 40 50.36 6.02 -33.57
CA ARG A 40 50.59 6.97 -32.46
C ARG A 40 49.32 7.48 -31.77
N ALA A 41 48.14 7.24 -32.32
CA ALA A 41 46.87 7.64 -31.70
C ALA A 41 46.37 6.63 -30.65
N GLU A 42 46.55 5.32 -30.89
CA GLU A 42 46.04 4.24 -30.02
C GLU A 42 46.67 4.20 -28.62
N THR A 43 47.87 4.76 -28.46
CA THR A 43 48.57 4.78 -27.17
C THR A 43 48.03 5.81 -26.17
N TRP A 44 47.46 6.92 -26.62
CA TRP A 44 47.16 8.04 -25.71
C TRP A 44 46.08 7.74 -24.66
N LEU A 45 45.01 7.04 -25.06
CA LEU A 45 43.94 6.61 -24.14
C LEU A 45 44.32 5.37 -23.31
N SER A 46 45.29 4.57 -23.75
CA SER A 46 45.71 3.34 -23.05
C SER A 46 46.87 3.55 -22.07
N THR A 47 47.75 4.52 -22.29
CA THR A 47 48.85 4.84 -21.35
C THR A 47 48.48 5.88 -20.30
N THR A 48 47.47 6.71 -20.54
CA THR A 48 46.98 7.68 -19.54
C THR A 48 46.15 6.95 -18.50
N ARG A 49 46.78 6.40 -17.45
CA ARG A 49 46.08 5.80 -16.30
C ARG A 49 45.41 6.85 -15.40
N ALA A 50 44.44 7.57 -15.96
CA ALA A 50 43.36 8.13 -15.17
C ALA A 50 42.58 6.94 -14.58
N ARG A 51 42.91 6.56 -13.34
CA ARG A 51 42.17 5.51 -12.62
C ARG A 51 40.84 6.10 -12.15
N PHE A 52 39.84 6.12 -13.02
CA PHE A 52 38.45 6.39 -12.63
C PHE A 52 37.98 5.24 -11.71
N PRO A 53 37.70 5.48 -10.42
CA PRO A 53 37.33 4.40 -9.52
C PRO A 53 35.85 4.04 -9.73
N GLY A 54 35.61 2.94 -10.46
CA GLY A 54 34.41 2.09 -10.41
C GLY A 54 33.03 2.74 -10.64
N VAL A 55 32.36 2.35 -11.72
CA VAL A 55 30.89 2.33 -11.77
C VAL A 55 30.42 0.95 -12.25
N VAL A 56 29.30 0.49 -11.69
CA VAL A 56 28.74 -0.85 -11.90
C VAL A 56 28.20 -0.99 -13.32
N GLY A 57 28.59 -2.08 -14.00
CA GLY A 57 28.01 -2.43 -15.30
C GLY A 57 26.56 -2.90 -15.19
N GLY A 58 25.68 -2.36 -16.04
CA GLY A 58 24.44 -3.01 -16.47
C GLY A 58 23.48 -3.50 -15.39
N GLY A 59 23.21 -2.70 -14.36
CA GLY A 59 22.19 -2.99 -13.35
C GLY A 59 21.10 -1.91 -13.31
N SER A 60 19.83 -2.28 -13.48
CA SER A 60 18.70 -1.36 -13.32
C SER A 60 18.47 -1.03 -11.84
N SER A 61 18.96 0.10 -11.37
CA SER A 61 18.66 0.65 -10.04
C SER A 61 17.68 1.83 -10.14
N ALA A 62 16.55 1.73 -9.44
CA ALA A 62 15.62 2.80 -9.09
C ALA A 62 15.30 3.85 -10.19
N ALA A 63 14.29 3.55 -11.03
CA ALA A 63 13.46 4.47 -11.82
C ALA A 63 13.95 5.93 -12.04
N THR A 64 15.13 6.13 -12.63
CA THR A 64 15.56 7.47 -13.06
C THR A 64 14.57 8.03 -14.08
N SER A 65 14.16 9.30 -13.94
CA SER A 65 13.31 9.95 -14.93
C SER A 65 14.01 10.29 -16.24
N LEU A 66 15.34 10.09 -16.31
CA LEU A 66 16.16 10.40 -17.47
C LEU A 66 16.52 9.12 -18.23
N ARG A 67 16.20 9.10 -19.52
CA ARG A 67 16.68 8.12 -20.49
C ARG A 67 17.87 8.72 -21.24
N VAL A 68 18.92 7.92 -21.43
CA VAL A 68 20.09 8.25 -22.24
C VAL A 68 20.24 7.18 -23.33
N ALA A 69 20.31 7.60 -24.59
CA ALA A 69 20.63 6.74 -25.72
C ALA A 69 21.94 7.21 -26.37
N LEU A 70 23.01 6.42 -26.20
CA LEU A 70 24.32 6.70 -26.80
C LEU A 70 24.39 6.16 -28.24
N PRO A 71 25.07 6.87 -29.17
CA PRO A 71 25.17 6.42 -30.56
C PRO A 71 26.04 5.16 -30.71
N ARG A 72 25.97 4.52 -31.89
CA ARG A 72 26.86 3.39 -32.24
C ARG A 72 28.23 3.84 -32.76
N VAL A 73 28.32 5.06 -33.27
CA VAL A 73 29.52 5.69 -33.83
C VAL A 73 29.65 7.12 -33.30
N ALA A 74 30.88 7.61 -33.14
CA ALA A 74 31.17 8.89 -32.49
C ALA A 74 30.48 10.11 -33.13
N SER A 75 30.25 10.07 -34.44
CA SER A 75 29.58 11.13 -35.20
C SER A 75 28.05 11.08 -35.16
N GLY A 76 27.46 10.12 -34.44
CA GLY A 76 26.02 10.00 -34.24
C GLY A 76 25.47 10.94 -33.16
N VAL A 77 24.15 10.93 -33.00
CA VAL A 77 23.45 11.72 -31.98
C VAL A 77 23.34 10.90 -30.68
N MET A 78 23.73 11.49 -29.56
CA MET A 78 23.37 11.08 -28.21
C MET A 78 22.04 11.74 -27.83
N GLU A 79 21.01 10.96 -27.50
CA GLU A 79 19.70 11.49 -27.09
C GLU A 79 19.56 11.42 -25.57
N LEU A 80 19.18 12.54 -24.94
CA LEU A 80 18.78 12.62 -23.54
C LEU A 80 17.31 13.02 -23.45
N GLU A 81 16.50 12.28 -22.69
CA GLU A 81 15.06 12.49 -22.55
C GLU A 81 14.63 12.41 -21.08
N ASP A 82 14.02 13.47 -20.53
CA ASP A 82 13.24 13.33 -19.28
C ASP A 82 11.89 12.69 -19.63
N THR A 83 11.76 11.40 -19.30
CA THR A 83 10.64 10.54 -19.67
C THR A 83 9.32 10.93 -19.02
N ARG A 84 9.33 11.87 -18.04
CA ARG A 84 8.13 12.38 -17.36
C ARG A 84 7.49 13.53 -18.11
N SER A 85 8.30 14.47 -18.58
CA SER A 85 7.85 15.61 -19.40
C SER A 85 7.85 15.32 -20.90
N GLY A 86 8.61 14.32 -21.34
CA GLY A 86 8.87 14.06 -22.75
C GLY A 86 9.78 15.11 -23.40
N VAL A 87 10.43 15.98 -22.62
CA VAL A 87 11.45 16.91 -23.11
C VAL A 87 12.72 16.14 -23.40
N ALA A 88 13.26 16.34 -24.60
CA ALA A 88 14.50 15.71 -25.03
C ALA A 88 15.44 16.68 -25.75
N VAL A 89 16.74 16.39 -25.71
CA VAL A 89 17.77 17.03 -26.53
C VAL A 89 18.63 15.96 -27.18
N GLY A 90 18.88 16.10 -28.48
CA GLY A 90 19.89 15.33 -29.19
C GLY A 90 21.19 16.12 -29.25
N VAL A 91 22.31 15.52 -28.83
CA VAL A 91 23.64 16.14 -28.83
C VAL A 91 24.54 15.37 -29.80
N ALA A 92 25.20 16.07 -30.71
CA ALA A 92 26.21 15.50 -31.60
C ALA A 92 27.41 16.46 -31.73
N MET A 93 28.58 15.95 -32.11
CA MET A 93 29.76 16.75 -32.43
C MET A 93 30.12 16.61 -33.91
N PRO A 94 29.66 17.55 -34.78
CA PRO A 94 30.00 17.54 -36.20
C PRO A 94 31.52 17.58 -36.42
N GLY A 95 32.04 16.61 -37.19
CA GLY A 95 33.47 16.52 -37.50
C GLY A 95 34.27 15.52 -36.67
N LEU A 96 33.68 14.85 -35.66
CA LEU A 96 34.32 13.68 -35.05
C LEU A 96 34.52 12.56 -36.07
N ALA A 97 35.68 11.88 -35.99
CA ALA A 97 35.98 10.73 -36.81
C ALA A 97 34.98 9.60 -36.57
N ALA A 98 34.48 8.97 -37.63
CA ALA A 98 33.54 7.86 -37.55
C ALA A 98 34.23 6.61 -36.98
N SER A 99 34.25 6.51 -35.65
CA SER A 99 34.77 5.36 -34.91
C SER A 99 33.64 4.66 -34.16
N SER A 100 33.70 3.32 -34.12
CA SER A 100 32.72 2.48 -33.43
C SER A 100 32.87 2.58 -31.92
N ARG A 101 31.74 2.57 -31.21
CA ARG A 101 31.70 2.43 -29.75
C ARG A 101 32.31 1.09 -29.30
N SER A 102 33.15 1.14 -28.27
CA SER A 102 33.44 0.01 -27.38
C SER A 102 33.05 0.37 -25.95
N ASP A 103 32.62 -0.60 -25.14
CA ASP A 103 32.29 -0.36 -23.73
C ASP A 103 33.42 -0.89 -22.84
N VAL A 104 33.96 -0.04 -21.98
CA VAL A 104 35.08 -0.36 -21.07
C VAL A 104 34.72 0.15 -19.68
N ASP A 105 34.60 -0.77 -18.70
CA ASP A 105 34.28 -0.46 -17.30
C ASP A 105 33.07 0.48 -17.10
N GLY A 106 32.05 0.32 -17.96
CA GLY A 106 30.83 1.13 -17.94
C GLY A 106 30.90 2.45 -18.72
N VAL A 107 32.07 2.81 -19.27
CA VAL A 107 32.27 3.98 -20.14
C VAL A 107 32.17 3.57 -21.60
N ALA A 108 31.41 4.32 -22.39
CA ALA A 108 31.35 4.17 -23.84
C ALA A 108 32.52 4.94 -24.47
N VAL A 109 33.48 4.24 -25.06
CA VAL A 109 34.71 4.79 -25.63
C VAL A 109 34.67 4.73 -27.15
N TYR A 110 35.03 5.83 -27.80
CA TYR A 110 35.18 5.98 -29.24
C TYR A 110 36.63 6.35 -29.55
N ALA A 111 37.53 5.38 -29.38
CA ALA A 111 38.98 5.62 -29.33
C ALA A 111 39.53 6.37 -30.56
N GLY A 112 39.04 6.04 -31.76
CA GLY A 112 39.45 6.70 -33.01
C GLY A 112 38.99 8.16 -33.16
N ALA A 113 38.08 8.64 -32.31
CA ALA A 113 37.62 10.02 -32.25
C ALA A 113 38.19 10.80 -31.05
N GLY A 114 38.95 10.17 -30.15
CA GLY A 114 39.39 10.80 -28.90
C GLY A 114 38.23 11.11 -27.93
N TYR A 115 37.09 10.42 -28.10
CA TYR A 115 35.83 10.73 -27.42
C TYR A 115 35.41 9.58 -26.48
N ALA A 116 34.91 9.88 -25.29
CA ALA A 116 34.26 8.92 -24.41
C ALA A 116 33.05 9.54 -23.70
N VAL A 117 32.08 8.71 -23.33
CA VAL A 117 30.90 9.11 -22.54
C VAL A 117 30.74 8.15 -21.37
N ARG A 118 30.66 8.69 -20.16
CA ARG A 118 30.35 7.95 -18.93
C ARG A 118 28.89 8.17 -18.56
N PRO A 119 28.03 7.14 -18.64
CA PRO A 119 26.69 7.18 -18.07
C PRO A 119 26.76 7.34 -16.55
N LEU A 120 25.84 8.13 -16.02
CA LEU A 120 25.62 8.35 -14.60
C LEU A 120 24.17 7.94 -14.26
N SER A 121 23.87 7.71 -12.99
CA SER A 121 22.51 7.36 -12.53
C SER A 121 21.44 8.43 -12.81
N HIS A 122 21.86 9.61 -13.26
CA HIS A 122 21.07 10.83 -13.43
C HIS A 122 21.51 11.69 -14.64
N GLY A 123 22.34 11.14 -15.55
CA GLY A 123 22.88 11.88 -16.71
C GLY A 123 24.06 11.21 -17.39
N VAL A 124 24.91 12.02 -18.01
CA VAL A 124 26.19 11.64 -18.62
C VAL A 124 27.27 12.66 -18.35
N GLU A 125 28.50 12.19 -18.35
CA GLU A 125 29.73 12.98 -18.36
C GLU A 125 30.42 12.69 -19.70
N ASP A 126 30.70 13.73 -20.48
CA ASP A 126 31.25 13.68 -21.83
C ASP A 126 32.74 14.04 -21.76
N PHE A 127 33.60 13.32 -22.48
CA PHE A 127 35.05 13.47 -22.41
C PHE A 127 35.64 13.56 -23.82
N LEU A 128 36.06 14.76 -24.23
CA LEU A 128 36.74 14.99 -25.50
C LEU A 128 38.23 15.30 -25.27
N ALA A 129 39.10 14.38 -25.70
CA ALA A 129 40.54 14.54 -25.64
C ALA A 129 41.06 15.40 -26.81
N LEU A 130 41.76 16.48 -26.49
CA LEU A 130 42.30 17.46 -27.41
C LEU A 130 43.83 17.39 -27.41
N PRO A 131 44.47 16.64 -28.35
CA PRO A 131 45.92 16.47 -28.36
C PRO A 131 46.69 17.77 -28.68
N SER A 132 46.02 18.73 -29.31
CA SER A 132 46.53 20.02 -29.75
C SER A 132 45.38 21.04 -29.76
N PRO A 133 45.64 22.36 -29.76
CA PRO A 133 44.58 23.36 -29.85
C PRO A 133 43.70 23.16 -31.10
N PRO A 134 42.36 23.13 -30.95
CA PRO A 134 41.46 23.16 -32.10
C PRO A 134 41.51 24.54 -32.77
N ARG A 135 41.03 24.62 -34.03
CA ARG A 135 40.98 25.90 -34.76
C ARG A 135 40.05 26.87 -34.01
N GLY A 136 40.59 28.03 -33.63
CA GLY A 136 39.84 29.05 -32.88
C GLY A 136 39.70 28.79 -31.37
N GLU A 137 40.35 27.74 -30.83
CA GLU A 137 40.18 27.28 -29.44
C GLU A 137 38.70 27.02 -29.05
N GLU A 138 37.90 26.55 -30.03
CA GLU A 138 36.50 26.17 -29.85
C GLU A 138 36.19 24.72 -30.27
N VAL A 139 35.12 24.16 -29.70
CA VAL A 139 34.46 22.90 -30.11
C VAL A 139 32.98 23.19 -30.33
N VAL A 140 32.44 22.71 -31.45
CA VAL A 140 31.05 22.96 -31.85
C VAL A 140 30.21 21.69 -31.68
N TYR A 141 29.12 21.82 -30.92
CA TYR A 141 28.10 20.80 -30.75
C TYR A 141 26.88 21.17 -31.60
N SER A 142 26.22 20.18 -32.19
CA SER A 142 24.88 20.29 -32.77
C SER A 142 23.86 19.85 -31.72
N LEU A 143 22.82 20.65 -31.52
CA LEU A 143 21.75 20.41 -30.55
C LEU A 143 20.41 20.28 -31.27
N ASP A 144 19.83 19.08 -31.32
CA ASP A 144 18.44 18.85 -31.75
C ASP A 144 17.51 19.18 -30.58
N VAL A 145 16.69 20.20 -30.76
CA VAL A 145 15.84 20.78 -29.70
C VAL A 145 14.35 20.73 -30.07
N ARG A 146 13.97 19.90 -31.04
CA ARG A 146 12.57 19.71 -31.49
C ARG A 146 11.60 19.33 -30.38
N ARG A 147 12.11 18.69 -29.32
CA ARG A 147 11.36 18.28 -28.13
C ARG A 147 11.56 19.21 -26.93
N ALA A 148 12.16 20.38 -27.13
CA ALA A 148 12.26 21.44 -26.14
C ALA A 148 11.23 22.55 -26.43
N ALA A 149 10.54 23.05 -25.40
CA ALA A 149 9.68 24.22 -25.56
C ALA A 149 10.48 25.54 -25.55
N GLY A 150 11.66 25.53 -24.93
CA GLY A 150 12.58 26.66 -24.88
C GLY A 150 13.96 26.27 -24.37
N LEU A 151 14.91 27.19 -24.55
CA LEU A 151 16.28 27.11 -24.04
C LEU A 151 16.55 28.30 -23.13
N ARG A 152 17.31 28.10 -22.06
CA ARG A 152 17.76 29.16 -21.15
C ARG A 152 19.24 29.01 -20.80
N ALA A 153 20.05 30.03 -21.04
CA ALA A 153 21.47 30.05 -20.68
C ALA A 153 21.67 30.91 -19.42
N VAL A 154 22.11 30.28 -18.33
CA VAL A 154 22.19 30.92 -17.01
C VAL A 154 23.30 30.29 -16.16
N GLY A 155 24.05 31.12 -15.44
CA GLY A 155 25.10 30.65 -14.52
C GLY A 155 26.20 29.82 -15.20
N GLY A 156 26.45 30.07 -16.49
CA GLY A 156 27.42 29.31 -17.29
C GLY A 156 26.93 27.95 -17.82
N GLY A 157 25.70 27.54 -17.51
CA GLY A 157 25.07 26.30 -18.01
C GLY A 157 23.90 26.55 -18.96
N LEU A 158 23.44 25.51 -19.65
CA LEU A 158 22.30 25.53 -20.57
C LEU A 158 21.16 24.68 -20.02
N GLU A 159 19.97 25.24 -19.91
CA GLU A 159 18.74 24.58 -19.47
C GLU A 159 17.78 24.36 -20.64
N VAL A 160 17.18 23.18 -20.71
CA VAL A 160 16.16 22.79 -21.68
C VAL A 160 14.81 22.77 -20.97
N LEU A 161 13.86 23.59 -21.44
CA LEU A 161 12.60 23.87 -20.73
C LEU A 161 11.40 23.11 -21.32
N ASP A 162 10.46 22.73 -20.46
CA ASP A 162 9.12 22.32 -20.86
C ASP A 162 8.20 23.51 -21.19
N ALA A 163 6.99 23.22 -21.65
CA ALA A 163 6.02 24.23 -22.08
C ALA A 163 5.52 25.16 -20.95
N GLY A 164 5.72 24.79 -19.68
CA GLY A 164 5.45 25.64 -18.51
C GLY A 164 6.66 26.46 -18.06
N GLY A 165 7.80 26.33 -18.75
CA GLY A 165 9.06 26.99 -18.41
C GLY A 165 9.86 26.27 -17.32
N ALA A 166 9.47 25.06 -16.90
CA ALA A 166 10.25 24.30 -15.92
C ALA A 166 11.46 23.64 -16.63
N PRO A 167 12.70 23.80 -16.11
CA PRO A 167 13.85 23.08 -16.63
C PRO A 167 13.68 21.56 -16.46
N ARG A 168 14.05 20.79 -17.48
CA ARG A 168 13.96 19.31 -17.49
C ARG A 168 15.31 18.65 -17.71
N LEU A 169 16.13 19.22 -18.60
CA LEU A 169 17.50 18.79 -18.86
C LEU A 169 18.42 19.99 -18.69
N ARG A 170 19.68 19.74 -18.32
CA ARG A 170 20.69 20.76 -18.15
C ARG A 170 22.06 20.28 -18.59
N MET A 171 22.83 21.15 -19.23
CA MET A 171 24.28 21.08 -19.31
C MET A 171 24.89 21.96 -18.21
N ASP A 172 25.78 21.41 -17.40
CA ASP A 172 26.57 22.20 -16.44
C ASP A 172 27.64 23.06 -17.13
N PRO A 173 28.19 24.08 -16.45
CA PRO A 173 29.27 24.89 -17.00
C PRO A 173 30.48 24.01 -17.37
N PRO A 174 30.84 23.95 -18.67
CA PRO A 174 31.93 23.09 -19.12
C PRO A 174 33.27 23.63 -18.63
N TYR A 175 34.26 22.75 -18.54
CA TYR A 175 35.63 23.14 -18.22
C TYR A 175 36.63 22.31 -19.01
N VAL A 176 37.84 22.83 -19.12
CA VAL A 176 38.96 22.16 -19.76
C VAL A 176 40.05 21.92 -18.73
N VAL A 177 40.57 20.69 -18.69
CA VAL A 177 41.73 20.30 -17.89
C VAL A 177 42.94 20.19 -18.80
N GLY A 178 43.98 20.97 -18.53
CA GLY A 178 45.22 20.97 -19.31
C GLY A 178 46.28 19.99 -18.81
N ALA A 179 47.37 19.87 -19.57
CA ALA A 179 48.43 18.89 -19.36
C ALA A 179 49.18 19.04 -18.02
N ARG A 180 49.08 20.18 -17.33
CA ARG A 180 49.72 20.43 -16.02
C ARG A 180 48.73 20.28 -14.86
N GLY A 181 47.49 19.83 -15.13
CA GLY A 181 46.42 19.72 -14.14
C GLY A 181 45.72 21.04 -13.83
N GLU A 182 45.98 22.10 -14.59
CA GLU A 182 45.19 23.32 -14.56
C GLU A 182 43.76 23.05 -15.03
N ARG A 183 42.78 23.64 -14.35
CA ARG A 183 41.35 23.52 -14.69
C ARG A 183 40.82 24.91 -15.00
N VAL A 184 40.43 25.14 -16.25
CA VAL A 184 39.95 26.43 -16.77
C VAL A 184 38.47 26.30 -17.11
N ALA A 185 37.65 27.26 -16.68
CA ALA A 185 36.24 27.30 -17.06
C ALA A 185 36.08 27.62 -18.55
N ALA A 186 35.36 26.77 -19.27
CA ALA A 186 34.96 27.04 -20.64
C ALA A 186 33.64 27.82 -20.66
N ARG A 187 33.45 28.62 -21.68
CA ARG A 187 32.22 29.38 -21.95
C ARG A 187 31.54 28.79 -23.18
N PHE A 188 30.25 29.04 -23.35
CA PHE A 188 29.55 28.63 -24.55
C PHE A 188 28.66 29.75 -25.11
N GLU A 189 28.38 29.66 -26.41
CA GLU A 189 27.39 30.48 -27.11
C GLU A 189 26.47 29.54 -27.92
N VAL A 190 25.15 29.74 -27.84
CA VAL A 190 24.19 29.02 -28.71
C VAL A 190 23.84 29.92 -29.90
N ARG A 191 24.09 29.41 -31.10
CA ARG A 191 23.84 30.06 -32.38
C ARG A 191 22.75 29.31 -33.17
N GLY A 192 21.97 30.05 -33.94
CA GLY A 192 20.86 29.52 -34.76
C GLY A 192 19.51 29.39 -34.04
N CYS A 193 19.47 29.60 -32.72
CA CYS A 193 18.27 29.52 -31.90
C CYS A 193 18.17 30.70 -30.92
N ALA A 194 16.95 31.10 -30.56
CA ALA A 194 16.70 32.02 -29.47
C ALA A 194 16.83 31.32 -28.11
N VAL A 195 17.39 32.04 -27.12
CA VAL A 195 17.69 31.53 -25.78
C VAL A 195 17.36 32.61 -24.74
N ASP A 196 16.66 32.23 -23.66
CA ASP A 196 16.45 33.11 -22.50
C ASP A 196 17.77 33.27 -21.72
N THR A 197 18.21 34.50 -21.48
CA THR A 197 19.39 34.81 -20.65
C THR A 197 19.03 35.44 -19.31
N SER A 198 17.74 35.47 -18.96
CA SER A 198 17.29 36.10 -17.73
C SER A 198 17.73 35.33 -16.47
N PRO A 199 18.33 36.01 -15.47
CA PRO A 199 18.62 35.42 -14.18
C PRO A 199 17.36 35.17 -13.35
N THR A 200 16.21 35.76 -13.72
CA THR A 200 14.93 35.50 -13.04
C THR A 200 14.51 34.04 -13.21
N PRO A 201 13.87 33.41 -12.18
CA PRO A 201 13.44 32.02 -12.28
C PRO A 201 12.45 31.83 -13.44
N PRO A 202 12.52 30.74 -14.22
CA PRO A 202 11.76 30.60 -15.46
C PRO A 202 10.27 30.25 -15.25
N TRP A 203 9.89 29.75 -14.08
CA TRP A 203 8.51 29.33 -13.80
C TRP A 203 7.51 30.49 -13.84
N GLY A 204 6.38 30.27 -14.52
CA GLY A 204 5.31 31.26 -14.65
C GLY A 204 5.63 32.41 -15.61
N ARG A 205 6.80 32.40 -16.27
CA ARG A 205 7.16 33.33 -17.35
C ARG A 205 6.81 32.71 -18.72
N PRO A 206 6.57 33.54 -19.76
CA PRO A 206 6.51 33.04 -21.13
C PRO A 206 7.82 32.38 -21.56
N VAL A 207 7.73 31.19 -22.16
CA VAL A 207 8.90 30.43 -22.63
C VAL A 207 9.41 31.00 -23.95
N VAL A 208 10.71 31.29 -24.03
CA VAL A 208 11.39 31.67 -25.27
C VAL A 208 11.59 30.42 -26.12
N ARG A 209 10.82 30.29 -27.22
CA ARG A 209 10.95 29.16 -28.16
C ARG A 209 12.28 29.24 -28.92
N PRO A 210 12.95 28.11 -29.23
CA PRO A 210 14.22 28.14 -29.93
C PRO A 210 14.13 28.73 -31.35
N GLY A 211 12.99 28.56 -32.02
CA GLY A 211 12.74 29.10 -33.36
C GLY A 211 13.29 28.25 -34.51
N ALA A 212 14.20 27.31 -34.22
CA ALA A 212 14.68 26.28 -35.14
C ALA A 212 14.72 24.91 -34.44
N ASP A 213 14.66 23.86 -35.25
CA ASP A 213 14.69 22.46 -34.80
C ASP A 213 16.09 22.03 -34.31
N VAL A 214 17.15 22.61 -34.88
CA VAL A 214 18.54 22.29 -34.57
C VAL A 214 19.34 23.59 -34.38
N CYS A 215 20.05 23.67 -33.26
CA CYS A 215 20.95 24.76 -32.90
C CYS A 215 22.42 24.31 -32.99
N THR A 216 23.35 25.26 -32.91
CA THR A 216 24.78 24.94 -32.67
C THR A 216 25.25 25.59 -31.37
N MET A 217 26.02 24.87 -30.56
CA MET A 217 26.62 25.38 -29.31
C MET A 217 28.13 25.39 -29.46
N HIS A 218 28.73 26.58 -29.36
CA HIS A 218 30.14 26.85 -29.59
C HIS A 218 30.82 27.01 -28.22
N VAL A 219 31.57 26.01 -27.80
CA VAL A 219 32.26 25.97 -26.49
C VAL A 219 33.71 26.42 -26.68
N HIS A 220 34.14 27.45 -25.95
CA HIS A 220 35.44 28.11 -26.10
C HIS A 220 36.13 28.33 -24.74
N TRP A 221 37.46 28.40 -24.77
CA TRP A 221 38.32 28.62 -23.60
C TRP A 221 39.63 29.32 -24.01
N GLU A 222 40.41 29.77 -23.04
CA GLU A 222 41.71 30.41 -23.25
C GLU A 222 42.73 29.93 -22.20
N GLY A 223 44.03 29.94 -22.52
CA GLY A 223 45.10 29.81 -21.52
C GLY A 223 45.35 28.38 -20.98
N VAL A 224 44.90 27.35 -21.69
CA VAL A 224 45.15 25.93 -21.38
C VAL A 224 46.44 25.43 -22.02
N SER A 225 47.18 24.56 -21.34
CA SER A 225 48.27 23.78 -21.94
C SER A 225 47.77 22.44 -22.49
N TYR A 226 48.16 22.14 -23.73
CA TYR A 226 47.80 20.90 -24.42
C TYR A 226 48.84 19.81 -24.19
N PRO A 227 48.47 18.52 -24.26
CA PRO A 227 47.12 18.00 -24.52
C PRO A 227 46.13 18.26 -23.38
N ALA A 228 44.87 18.43 -23.73
CA ALA A 228 43.81 18.85 -22.82
C ALA A 228 42.57 17.93 -22.91
N LEU A 229 41.70 18.02 -21.92
CA LEU A 229 40.43 17.30 -21.85
C LEU A 229 39.29 18.29 -21.65
N LEU A 230 38.34 18.35 -22.59
CA LEU A 230 37.08 19.06 -22.43
C LEU A 230 36.05 18.13 -21.79
N ASP A 231 35.39 18.62 -20.73
CA ASP A 231 34.48 17.85 -19.87
C ASP A 231 33.14 18.62 -19.66
N PRO A 232 32.15 18.44 -20.56
CA PRO A 232 30.77 18.84 -20.36
C PRO A 232 29.94 17.73 -19.70
N ARG A 233 29.03 18.11 -18.80
CA ARG A 233 28.14 17.16 -18.10
C ARG A 233 26.68 17.50 -18.36
N TRP A 234 25.90 16.51 -18.79
CA TRP A 234 24.47 16.64 -19.14
C TRP A 234 23.61 15.81 -18.20
N LEU A 235 22.63 16.43 -17.54
CA LEU A 235 21.96 15.87 -16.37
C LEU A 235 20.45 16.18 -16.35
N GLY A 236 19.69 15.34 -15.66
CA GLY A 236 18.27 15.59 -15.38
C GLY A 236 18.08 16.68 -14.32
N SER A 237 17.16 17.61 -14.54
CA SER A 237 17.01 18.80 -13.69
C SER A 237 16.57 18.50 -12.25
N ALA A 238 15.99 17.34 -11.97
CA ALA A 238 15.60 16.94 -10.61
C ALA A 238 16.77 16.42 -9.76
N SER A 239 17.95 16.15 -10.34
CA SER A 239 19.03 15.40 -9.69
C SER A 239 20.22 16.26 -9.25
N GLN A 240 20.21 17.57 -9.45
CA GLN A 240 21.43 18.39 -9.41
C GLN A 240 21.59 19.31 -8.18
N VAL A 241 22.17 18.78 -7.09
CA VAL A 241 22.82 19.60 -6.04
C VAL A 241 23.98 18.83 -5.36
N SER A 242 25.03 18.43 -6.09
CA SER A 242 26.25 17.93 -5.42
C SER A 242 27.03 19.05 -4.76
N ARG A 243 26.86 19.16 -3.44
CA ARG A 243 27.51 20.13 -2.55
C ARG A 243 27.63 19.49 -1.16
N ILE A 244 28.63 19.90 -0.40
CA ILE A 244 28.77 19.58 1.03
C ILE A 244 28.75 20.88 1.84
N GLY A 245 28.15 20.83 3.04
CA GLY A 245 28.10 22.00 3.93
C GLY A 245 27.39 23.20 3.33
N HIS A 246 26.45 22.97 2.41
CA HIS A 246 25.67 23.98 1.69
C HIS A 246 24.47 24.48 2.50
N VAL A 247 23.88 25.58 2.02
CA VAL A 247 22.57 26.04 2.48
C VAL A 247 21.49 25.32 1.69
N ALA A 248 20.49 24.81 2.41
CA ALA A 248 19.19 24.48 1.87
C ALA A 248 18.13 25.14 2.75
N LEU A 249 17.15 25.81 2.14
CA LEU A 249 16.10 26.50 2.88
C LEU A 249 14.79 26.48 2.11
N ARG A 250 13.71 26.05 2.76
CA ARG A 250 12.36 26.25 2.24
C ARG A 250 12.01 27.73 2.35
N LEU A 251 11.70 28.36 1.22
CA LEU A 251 11.21 29.73 1.16
C LEU A 251 9.71 29.78 1.51
N ALA A 252 9.21 30.96 1.88
CA ALA A 252 7.78 31.22 2.08
C ALA A 252 6.93 30.89 0.84
N SER A 253 7.53 30.95 -0.36
CA SER A 253 6.90 30.51 -1.63
C SER A 253 6.72 28.98 -1.77
N GLY A 254 7.16 28.18 -0.79
CA GLY A 254 7.10 26.72 -0.82
C GLY A 254 8.25 26.04 -1.59
N ARG A 255 8.91 26.78 -2.48
CA ARG A 255 10.15 26.38 -3.18
C ARG A 255 11.33 26.26 -2.22
N VAL A 256 12.37 25.52 -2.61
CA VAL A 256 13.59 25.35 -1.81
C VAL A 256 14.77 26.00 -2.52
N VAL A 257 15.46 26.91 -1.85
CA VAL A 257 16.74 27.42 -2.34
C VAL A 257 17.87 26.49 -1.86
N PHE A 258 18.77 26.14 -2.77
CA PHE A 258 19.97 25.37 -2.51
C PHE A 258 21.18 26.12 -3.05
N GLY A 259 22.26 26.25 -2.29
CA GLY A 259 23.45 26.89 -2.83
C GLY A 259 24.58 27.01 -1.83
N TYR A 260 25.66 27.66 -2.29
CA TYR A 260 26.88 27.83 -1.52
C TYR A 260 27.50 26.45 -1.14
N GLY A 261 28.50 26.42 -0.26
CA GLY A 261 29.23 25.18 0.06
C GLY A 261 30.18 24.69 -1.05
N GLU A 262 30.73 23.49 -0.85
CA GLU A 262 31.91 22.99 -1.55
C GLU A 262 31.64 21.66 -2.27
N SER A 263 32.48 21.32 -3.24
CA SER A 263 32.64 19.95 -3.75
C SER A 263 34.13 19.59 -3.68
N CYS A 264 34.44 18.39 -3.22
CA CYS A 264 35.80 18.00 -2.87
C CYS A 264 36.26 16.78 -3.65
N ASP A 265 37.26 16.99 -4.52
CA ASP A 265 37.93 15.92 -5.24
C ASP A 265 39.07 15.30 -4.39
N SER A 266 39.82 14.36 -4.99
CA SER A 266 40.93 13.68 -4.30
C SER A 266 42.14 14.57 -3.95
N GLN A 267 42.15 15.84 -4.36
CA GLN A 267 43.23 16.81 -4.19
C GLN A 267 42.78 18.10 -3.47
N ALA A 268 41.56 18.58 -3.69
CA ALA A 268 41.06 19.83 -3.08
C ALA A 268 39.52 19.93 -2.97
N CYS A 269 39.06 20.67 -1.97
CA CYS A 269 37.70 21.23 -1.93
C CYS A 269 37.65 22.55 -2.71
N ARG A 270 36.62 22.73 -3.53
CA ARG A 270 36.37 23.95 -4.32
C ARG A 270 34.93 24.42 -4.07
N SER A 271 34.74 25.73 -3.93
CA SER A 271 33.39 26.33 -3.88
C SER A 271 32.61 25.95 -5.12
N VAL A 272 31.36 25.50 -4.98
CA VAL A 272 30.50 25.22 -6.14
C VAL A 272 29.77 26.51 -6.51
N PRO A 273 30.04 27.13 -7.67
CA PRO A 273 29.45 28.41 -8.00
C PRO A 273 27.92 28.33 -8.11
N GLY A 274 27.29 29.39 -7.64
CA GLY A 274 25.87 29.68 -7.88
C GLY A 274 24.87 29.08 -6.91
N VAL A 275 23.64 29.54 -7.09
CA VAL A 275 22.45 29.14 -6.33
C VAL A 275 21.45 28.49 -7.28
N HIS A 276 20.77 27.48 -6.76
CA HIS A 276 19.74 26.70 -7.41
C HIS A 276 18.44 26.92 -6.67
N LEU A 277 17.36 27.15 -7.40
CA LEU A 277 16.00 27.19 -6.84
C LEU A 277 15.29 25.91 -7.29
N TYR A 278 14.53 25.29 -6.39
CA TYR A 278 13.82 24.04 -6.65
C TYR A 278 12.34 24.22 -6.44
N ASP A 279 11.56 23.82 -7.44
CA ASP A 279 10.12 23.80 -7.39
C ASP A 279 9.62 22.37 -7.12
N PRO A 280 9.08 22.09 -5.92
CA PRO A 280 8.64 20.74 -5.56
C PRO A 280 7.32 20.34 -6.25
N VAL A 281 6.59 21.28 -6.86
CA VAL A 281 5.33 21.02 -7.58
C VAL A 281 5.62 20.51 -8.98
N THR A 282 6.52 21.17 -9.70
CA THR A 282 6.93 20.75 -11.06
C THR A 282 8.04 19.70 -11.07
N ASP A 283 8.69 19.48 -9.93
CA ASP A 283 9.92 18.70 -9.75
C ASP A 283 11.03 19.10 -10.72
N SER A 284 11.42 20.36 -10.63
CA SER A 284 12.47 20.95 -11.45
C SER A 284 13.37 21.87 -10.63
N ILE A 285 14.67 21.85 -10.93
CA ILE A 285 15.65 22.81 -10.42
C ILE A 285 15.96 23.82 -11.53
N ALA A 286 16.01 25.11 -11.19
CA ALA A 286 16.56 26.16 -12.04
C ALA A 286 17.85 26.72 -11.43
N ASN A 287 18.85 26.97 -12.27
CA ASN A 287 20.01 27.79 -11.94
C ASN A 287 19.56 29.25 -11.81
N MET A 288 20.07 29.91 -10.77
CA MET A 288 19.87 31.33 -10.50
C MET A 288 21.10 32.17 -10.85
N GLY A 289 22.21 31.52 -11.22
CA GLY A 289 23.49 32.19 -11.50
C GLY A 289 24.45 32.17 -10.31
N GLY A 290 25.67 32.65 -10.57
CA GLY A 290 26.80 32.65 -9.63
C GLY A 290 26.60 33.60 -8.45
N ALA A 291 26.76 33.09 -7.23
CA ALA A 291 27.23 33.91 -6.11
C ALA A 291 28.67 34.36 -6.37
N ASP A 292 29.13 35.42 -5.72
CA ASP A 292 30.54 35.79 -5.73
C ASP A 292 31.37 34.62 -5.15
N GLU A 293 32.46 34.22 -5.82
CA GLU A 293 33.32 33.11 -5.37
C GLU A 293 33.90 33.33 -3.96
N ARG A 294 33.85 34.57 -3.46
CA ARG A 294 34.34 35.03 -2.15
C ARG A 294 33.47 34.62 -0.95
N GLY A 295 32.32 33.97 -1.14
CA GLY A 295 31.38 33.65 -0.07
C GLY A 295 30.83 32.22 -0.06
N ALA A 296 31.58 31.24 0.45
CA ALA A 296 31.07 29.89 0.73
C ALA A 296 30.15 29.88 1.98
N GLY A 297 28.98 30.52 1.88
CA GLY A 297 27.96 30.54 2.92
C GLY A 297 27.60 29.12 3.39
N ARG A 298 27.84 28.80 4.66
CA ARG A 298 27.46 27.49 5.25
C ARG A 298 26.13 27.53 6.00
N SER A 299 25.57 28.74 6.15
CA SER A 299 24.30 29.01 6.79
C SER A 299 23.56 30.15 6.08
N GLY A 300 22.24 30.10 6.06
CA GLY A 300 21.39 31.14 5.49
C GLY A 300 20.00 31.19 6.11
N VAL A 301 19.32 32.32 5.97
CA VAL A 301 17.95 32.55 6.49
C VAL A 301 17.16 33.47 5.55
N GLU A 302 15.88 33.18 5.36
CA GLU A 302 14.96 34.04 4.61
C GLU A 302 14.51 35.21 5.49
N LEU A 303 14.63 36.41 4.94
CA LEU A 303 14.23 37.66 5.55
C LEU A 303 12.76 37.98 5.22
N PRO A 304 12.08 38.85 5.99
CA PRO A 304 10.67 39.20 5.73
C PRO A 304 10.39 39.81 4.35
N ASN A 305 11.41 40.29 3.65
CA ASN A 305 11.32 40.84 2.30
C ASN A 305 11.57 39.78 1.19
N GLY A 306 11.65 38.48 1.54
CA GLY A 306 11.87 37.37 0.62
C GLY A 306 13.31 37.17 0.17
N LYS A 307 14.25 38.04 0.56
CA LYS A 307 15.68 37.84 0.32
C LYS A 307 16.28 36.84 1.31
N VAL A 308 17.34 36.16 0.92
CA VAL A 308 18.07 35.19 1.75
C VAL A 308 19.39 35.81 2.17
N LEU A 309 19.60 36.01 3.46
CA LEU A 309 20.90 36.37 4.02
C LEU A 309 21.74 35.11 4.15
N THR A 310 23.00 35.14 3.71
CA THR A 310 23.96 34.04 3.88
C THR A 310 25.26 34.47 4.54
N VAL A 311 25.84 33.57 5.35
CA VAL A 311 27.09 33.79 6.09
C VAL A 311 27.99 32.56 6.02
N GLY A 312 29.26 32.79 5.70
CA GLY A 312 30.34 31.79 5.65
C GLY A 312 31.64 32.35 5.05
N GLY A 313 31.82 33.66 5.15
CA GLY A 313 32.76 34.49 4.38
C GLY A 313 32.29 35.93 4.50
N THR A 314 32.38 36.72 3.42
CA THR A 314 31.63 37.98 3.32
C THR A 314 30.12 37.66 3.35
N PRO A 315 29.30 38.34 4.18
CA PRO A 315 27.85 38.14 4.15
C PRO A 315 27.23 38.79 2.90
N GLU A 316 26.19 38.14 2.38
CA GLU A 316 25.50 38.57 1.16
C GLU A 316 23.99 38.38 1.29
N LEU A 317 23.23 39.21 0.57
CA LEU A 317 21.81 39.02 0.33
C LEU A 317 21.58 38.48 -1.08
N PHE A 318 21.03 37.27 -1.17
CA PHE A 318 20.52 36.73 -2.42
C PHE A 318 19.02 37.05 -2.56
N ASP A 319 18.57 37.39 -3.77
CA ASP A 319 17.16 37.63 -4.10
C ASP A 319 16.63 36.50 -5.01
N PRO A 320 15.85 35.54 -4.46
CA PRO A 320 15.32 34.42 -5.23
C PRO A 320 14.35 34.80 -6.35
N SER A 321 13.85 36.04 -6.38
CA SER A 321 12.91 36.49 -7.42
C SER A 321 13.59 36.86 -8.74
N ASN A 322 14.88 37.20 -8.70
CA ASN A 322 15.63 37.73 -9.85
C ASN A 322 17.07 37.23 -9.97
N GLY A 323 17.54 36.40 -9.02
CA GLY A 323 18.88 35.82 -9.03
C GLY A 323 20.00 36.79 -8.65
N GLN A 324 19.67 38.01 -8.21
CA GLN A 324 20.65 39.04 -7.90
C GLN A 324 21.22 38.92 -6.49
N TYR A 325 22.47 39.35 -6.34
CA TYR A 325 23.17 39.45 -5.06
C TYR A 325 23.31 40.92 -4.67
N THR A 326 23.28 41.21 -3.38
CA THR A 326 23.55 42.54 -2.82
C THR A 326 24.49 42.39 -1.65
N THR A 327 25.56 43.17 -1.62
CA THR A 327 26.49 43.20 -0.49
C THR A 327 25.80 43.76 0.77
N THR A 328 26.17 43.22 1.93
CA THR A 328 25.77 43.76 3.23
C THR A 328 26.77 44.78 3.74
N GLY A 329 26.44 45.49 4.82
CA GLY A 329 27.48 46.08 5.68
C GLY A 329 28.45 45.00 6.22
N PRO A 330 29.65 45.38 6.68
CA PRO A 330 30.63 44.44 7.22
C PRO A 330 30.18 43.87 8.57
N MET A 331 30.30 42.55 8.74
CA MET A 331 29.97 41.85 10.00
C MET A 331 30.98 42.08 11.13
N GLY A 332 32.16 42.64 10.82
CA GLY A 332 33.25 42.83 11.77
C GLY A 332 34.00 41.52 12.03
N THR A 333 33.54 40.72 12.99
CA THR A 333 34.17 39.42 13.31
C THR A 333 33.72 38.37 12.28
N PRO A 334 34.63 37.68 11.57
CA PRO A 334 34.24 36.57 10.69
C PRO A 334 33.74 35.37 11.50
N HIS A 335 32.68 34.72 11.01
CA HIS A 335 32.10 33.52 11.61
C HIS A 335 32.14 32.35 10.62
N SER A 336 32.83 31.25 10.97
CA SER A 336 32.92 30.06 10.10
C SER A 336 31.93 28.99 10.54
N GLY A 337 30.80 28.86 9.83
CA GLY A 337 29.72 27.94 10.20
C GLY A 337 28.90 28.40 11.42
N ALA A 338 28.66 29.70 11.56
CA ALA A 338 27.70 30.24 12.53
C ALA A 338 26.27 29.78 12.24
N GLN A 339 25.41 29.83 13.25
CA GLN A 339 23.96 29.67 13.09
C GLN A 339 23.29 31.03 12.91
N LEU A 340 22.30 31.11 12.01
CA LEU A 340 21.57 32.33 11.66
C LEU A 340 20.12 32.20 12.15
N ILE A 341 19.74 33.02 13.13
CA ILE A 341 18.46 32.90 13.82
C ILE A 341 17.65 34.19 13.71
N ARG A 342 16.48 34.10 13.06
CA ARG A 342 15.53 35.21 12.98
C ARG A 342 14.87 35.43 14.35
N LEU A 343 15.08 36.62 14.92
CA LEU A 343 14.49 37.04 16.19
C LEU A 343 13.09 37.62 15.98
N ALA A 344 12.28 37.67 17.03
CA ALA A 344 10.95 38.28 17.02
C ALA A 344 10.97 39.77 16.63
N SER A 345 12.09 40.47 16.87
CA SER A 345 12.33 41.86 16.45
C SER A 345 12.56 42.04 14.94
N GLY A 346 12.65 40.94 14.17
CA GLY A 346 12.99 40.95 12.74
C GLY A 346 14.49 40.98 12.44
N LYS A 347 15.35 41.24 13.43
CA LYS A 347 16.81 41.13 13.31
C LYS A 347 17.25 39.66 13.24
N ILE A 348 18.41 39.40 12.66
CA ILE A 348 19.04 38.07 12.62
C ILE A 348 20.20 38.03 13.61
N LEU A 349 20.17 37.08 14.54
CA LEU A 349 21.31 36.72 15.37
C LEU A 349 22.24 35.78 14.58
N VAL A 350 23.52 36.13 14.50
CA VAL A 350 24.60 35.29 13.98
C VAL A 350 25.46 34.86 15.16
N VAL A 351 25.53 33.55 15.42
CA VAL A 351 26.15 33.01 16.64
C VAL A 351 27.14 31.87 16.38
N GLY A 352 28.24 31.88 17.12
CA GLY A 352 29.30 30.87 17.07
C GLY A 352 30.09 30.86 15.76
N GLY A 353 30.56 29.69 15.34
CA GLY A 353 31.43 29.54 14.17
C GLY A 353 32.90 29.82 14.49
N GLY A 354 33.39 29.27 15.61
CA GLY A 354 34.77 29.38 16.08
C GLY A 354 35.02 30.52 17.07
N VAL A 355 34.04 31.41 17.28
CA VAL A 355 34.15 32.59 18.14
C VAL A 355 33.05 32.62 19.20
N ALA A 356 33.31 33.34 20.29
CA ALA A 356 32.32 33.61 21.35
C ALA A 356 31.46 34.85 21.07
N ALA A 357 31.96 35.80 20.30
CA ALA A 357 31.20 36.96 19.86
C ALA A 357 29.95 36.55 19.04
N SER A 358 28.89 37.33 19.13
CA SER A 358 27.73 37.23 18.25
C SER A 358 27.56 38.54 17.46
N SER A 359 26.87 38.47 16.33
CA SER A 359 26.55 39.63 15.49
C SER A 359 25.04 39.72 15.28
N LEU A 360 24.49 40.94 15.28
CA LEU A 360 23.08 41.23 14.99
C LEU A 360 22.98 41.93 13.64
N TYR A 361 22.33 41.29 12.67
CA TYR A 361 22.02 41.88 11.38
C TYR A 361 20.62 42.51 11.38
N ASP A 362 20.51 43.72 10.84
CA ASP A 362 19.27 44.44 10.65
C ASP A 362 18.95 44.57 9.15
N ALA A 363 17.87 43.90 8.74
CA ALA A 363 17.43 43.86 7.35
C ALA A 363 16.82 45.19 6.86
N ALA A 364 16.41 46.09 7.76
CA ALA A 364 15.86 47.39 7.38
C ALA A 364 16.97 48.38 7.00
N THR A 365 18.15 48.26 7.61
CA THR A 365 19.32 49.13 7.35
C THR A 365 20.42 48.43 6.54
N ASN A 366 20.32 47.12 6.31
CA ASN A 366 21.35 46.27 5.68
C ASN A 366 22.72 46.31 6.39
N THR A 367 22.71 46.42 7.73
CA THR A 367 23.93 46.54 8.54
C THR A 367 24.02 45.49 9.63
N PHE A 368 25.25 45.19 10.04
CA PHE A 368 25.55 44.41 11.24
C PHE A 368 25.93 45.35 12.39
N ALA A 369 25.59 44.94 13.61
CA ALA A 369 26.08 45.50 14.86
C ALA A 369 26.58 44.36 15.77
N PRO A 370 27.55 44.62 16.67
CA PRO A 370 27.97 43.63 17.67
C PRO A 370 26.79 43.21 18.57
N GLY A 371 26.63 41.91 18.77
CA GLY A 371 25.75 41.33 19.79
C GLY A 371 26.51 41.01 21.08
N PRO A 372 25.81 40.49 22.11
CA PRO A 372 26.47 39.98 23.32
C PRO A 372 27.34 38.76 22.98
N ALA A 373 28.41 38.54 23.76
CA ALA A 373 29.21 37.33 23.64
C ALA A 373 28.57 36.15 24.39
N MET A 374 28.71 34.95 23.85
CA MET A 374 28.58 33.70 24.60
C MET A 374 29.72 33.58 25.61
N THR A 375 29.52 32.79 26.66
CA THR A 375 30.59 32.39 27.59
C THR A 375 31.55 31.39 26.96
N THR A 376 31.10 30.59 25.99
CA THR A 376 31.90 29.57 25.30
C THR A 376 31.90 29.80 23.79
N ALA A 377 33.08 29.78 23.14
CA ALA A 377 33.18 29.77 21.68
C ALA A 377 32.82 28.38 21.13
N ARG A 378 31.99 28.31 20.07
CA ARG A 378 31.35 27.05 19.63
C ARG A 378 31.40 26.87 18.11
N THR A 379 31.69 25.65 17.66
CA THR A 379 31.65 25.21 16.24
C THR A 379 30.97 23.85 16.17
N GLY A 380 30.14 23.59 15.14
CA GLY A 380 29.35 22.36 15.08
C GLY A 380 28.29 22.26 16.18
N HIS A 381 27.83 23.42 16.66
CA HIS A 381 26.76 23.61 17.64
C HIS A 381 25.42 23.86 16.91
N THR A 382 24.32 23.73 17.63
CA THR A 382 22.99 24.12 17.13
C THR A 382 22.47 25.32 17.89
N ALA A 383 21.73 26.20 17.21
CA ALA A 383 20.97 27.28 17.82
C ALA A 383 19.48 27.10 17.48
N THR A 384 18.63 26.89 18.48
CA THR A 384 17.21 26.56 18.29
C THR A 384 16.34 27.69 18.84
N PRO A 385 15.51 28.36 18.01
CA PRO A 385 14.51 29.30 18.51
C PRO A 385 13.50 28.57 19.39
N LEU A 386 13.10 29.19 20.50
CA LEU A 386 12.13 28.64 21.44
C LEU A 386 10.80 29.40 21.36
N GLY A 387 9.69 28.73 21.71
CA GLY A 387 8.36 29.33 21.71
C GLY A 387 8.18 30.53 22.68
N ASN A 388 9.10 30.72 23.62
CA ASN A 388 9.16 31.86 24.53
C ASN A 388 10.01 33.04 24.00
N GLY A 389 10.47 32.99 22.76
CA GLY A 389 11.27 34.05 22.11
C GLY A 389 12.77 34.02 22.41
N LYS A 390 13.24 33.18 23.32
CA LYS A 390 14.68 32.93 23.56
C LYS A 390 15.25 31.98 22.50
N VAL A 391 16.57 31.85 22.44
CA VAL A 391 17.28 30.88 21.58
C VAL A 391 18.18 30.00 22.43
N LEU A 392 18.01 28.68 22.32
CA LEU A 392 18.90 27.69 22.94
C LEU A 392 20.12 27.45 22.04
N VAL A 393 21.32 27.73 22.52
CA VAL A 393 22.59 27.38 21.88
C VAL A 393 23.20 26.22 22.65
N THR A 394 23.41 25.07 22.00
CA THR A 394 23.89 23.85 22.68
C THR A 394 25.02 23.14 21.93
N GLY A 395 25.92 22.55 22.72
CA GLY A 395 27.06 21.77 22.25
C GLY A 395 28.11 22.57 21.46
N GLY A 396 28.80 21.86 20.57
CA GLY A 396 29.98 22.35 19.84
C GLY A 396 31.26 22.05 20.60
N ASN A 397 31.64 20.76 20.65
CA ASN A 397 32.77 20.21 21.41
C ASN A 397 32.65 20.37 22.94
N THR A 398 31.44 20.56 23.45
CA THR A 398 31.11 20.66 24.88
C THR A 398 29.74 20.04 25.15
N ALA A 399 29.43 19.81 26.43
CA ALA A 399 28.11 19.41 26.91
C ALA A 399 27.25 20.62 27.37
N SER A 400 27.86 21.79 27.54
CA SER A 400 27.16 22.99 28.03
C SER A 400 26.20 23.57 27.00
N ALA A 401 25.17 24.27 27.50
CA ALA A 401 24.23 25.05 26.70
C ALA A 401 24.01 26.44 27.32
N GLU A 402 23.59 27.38 26.47
CA GLU A 402 23.34 28.78 26.81
C GLU A 402 22.02 29.24 26.19
N LEU A 403 21.27 30.07 26.91
CA LEU A 403 20.08 30.76 26.42
C LEU A 403 20.44 32.19 26.04
N TYR A 404 20.23 32.56 24.78
CA TYR A 404 20.15 33.95 24.35
C TYR A 404 18.75 34.48 24.63
N ASP A 405 18.66 35.59 25.36
CA ASP A 405 17.43 36.34 25.58
C ASP A 405 17.49 37.70 24.86
N PRO A 406 16.72 37.91 23.77
CA PRO A 406 16.68 39.19 23.06
C PRO A 406 16.01 40.32 23.87
N ALA A 407 15.26 40.03 24.94
CA ALA A 407 14.60 41.05 25.76
C ALA A 407 15.52 41.65 26.84
N THR A 408 16.70 41.07 27.07
CA THR A 408 17.64 41.54 28.10
C THR A 408 18.56 42.63 27.55
N GLY A 409 18.18 43.89 27.74
CA GLY A 409 18.95 45.06 27.29
C GLY A 409 18.81 45.34 25.78
N ALA A 410 19.65 46.23 25.24
CA ALA A 410 19.51 46.72 23.86
C ALA A 410 19.91 45.70 22.77
N THR A 411 20.75 44.72 23.10
CA THR A 411 21.29 43.71 22.18
C THR A 411 21.02 42.27 22.64
N GLY A 412 20.27 42.08 23.72
CA GLY A 412 20.08 40.79 24.38
C GLY A 412 21.25 40.37 25.28
N ALA A 413 21.13 39.21 25.92
CA ALA A 413 22.19 38.62 26.73
C ALA A 413 22.22 37.09 26.62
N PHE A 414 23.41 36.49 26.79
CA PHE A 414 23.57 35.04 26.96
C PHE A 414 23.59 34.67 28.45
N THR A 415 22.94 33.57 28.80
CA THR A 415 22.91 33.01 30.16
C THR A 415 23.15 31.50 30.10
N ALA A 416 23.97 30.96 31.00
CA ALA A 416 24.15 29.51 31.07
C ALA A 416 22.85 28.83 31.52
N THR A 417 22.55 27.65 30.97
CA THR A 417 21.42 26.81 31.38
C THR A 417 21.93 25.41 31.78
N GLY A 418 21.05 24.42 31.90
CA GLY A 418 21.45 23.03 32.11
C GLY A 418 22.44 22.54 31.04
N SER A 419 23.10 21.43 31.32
CA SER A 419 24.04 20.79 30.39
C SER A 419 23.55 19.41 30.00
N MET A 420 23.92 18.97 28.80
CA MET A 420 23.76 17.60 28.34
C MET A 420 24.63 16.66 29.17
N THR A 421 24.27 15.38 29.19
CA THR A 421 25.08 14.31 29.79
C THR A 421 26.34 14.00 28.98
N THR A 422 26.29 14.21 27.66
CA THR A 422 27.40 13.92 26.73
C THR A 422 27.75 15.17 25.92
N ALA A 423 29.04 15.41 25.70
CA ALA A 423 29.49 16.49 24.82
C ALA A 423 29.20 16.14 23.34
N ARG A 424 28.66 17.10 22.57
CA ARG A 424 28.20 16.85 21.19
C ARG A 424 28.77 17.87 20.21
N THR A 425 29.00 17.43 18.98
CA THR A 425 29.45 18.25 17.84
C THR A 425 28.92 17.64 16.55
N GLY A 426 28.51 18.47 15.59
CA GLY A 426 27.86 17.99 14.35
C GLY A 426 26.55 17.23 14.61
N HIS A 427 25.84 17.61 15.68
CA HIS A 427 24.55 17.08 16.09
C HIS A 427 23.42 18.00 15.60
N VAL A 428 22.17 17.57 15.75
CA VAL A 428 20.99 18.37 15.40
C VAL A 428 20.11 18.63 16.62
N ALA A 429 19.34 19.72 16.55
CA ALA A 429 18.38 20.09 17.58
C ALA A 429 17.08 20.55 16.92
N VAL A 430 15.95 19.98 17.35
CA VAL A 430 14.63 20.19 16.76
C VAL A 430 13.66 20.62 17.85
N LEU A 431 13.06 21.81 17.70
CA LEU A 431 11.94 22.22 18.55
C LEU A 431 10.72 21.35 18.26
N LEU A 432 10.19 20.70 19.28
CA LEU A 432 9.03 19.82 19.19
C LEU A 432 7.72 20.60 19.44
N PRO A 433 6.55 20.12 18.97
CA PRO A 433 5.26 20.75 19.22
C PRO A 433 4.89 20.90 20.71
N ASN A 434 5.47 20.09 21.59
CA ASN A 434 5.30 20.17 23.04
C ASN A 434 6.21 21.23 23.72
N GLY A 435 6.96 22.02 22.95
CA GLY A 435 7.84 23.09 23.43
C GLY A 435 9.22 22.64 23.91
N LYS A 436 9.49 21.33 24.04
CA LYS A 436 10.84 20.80 24.33
C LYS A 436 11.70 20.81 23.07
N VAL A 437 13.02 20.79 23.23
CA VAL A 437 13.97 20.64 22.11
C VAL A 437 14.60 19.24 22.17
N LEU A 438 14.44 18.46 21.11
CA LEU A 438 15.12 17.18 20.93
C LEU A 438 16.51 17.41 20.36
N VAL A 439 17.54 16.96 21.07
CA VAL A 439 18.94 17.02 20.65
C VAL A 439 19.42 15.61 20.31
N VAL A 440 19.83 15.37 19.06
CA VAL A 440 20.14 14.03 18.54
C VAL A 440 21.55 13.96 17.95
N GLY A 441 22.26 12.87 18.27
CA GLY A 441 23.46 12.46 17.54
C GLY A 441 24.71 13.27 17.82
N GLY A 442 25.55 13.41 16.79
CA GLY A 442 26.94 13.83 16.91
C GLY A 442 27.85 12.62 17.12
N ALA A 443 28.85 12.74 18.01
CA ALA A 443 29.79 11.66 18.34
C ALA A 443 29.20 10.55 19.25
N THR A 444 27.88 10.47 19.39
CA THR A 444 27.16 9.49 20.24
C THR A 444 25.81 9.15 19.59
N ALA A 445 25.27 7.97 19.92
CA ALA A 445 23.96 7.51 19.47
C ALA A 445 22.81 8.00 20.38
N SER A 446 23.10 8.47 21.60
CA SER A 446 22.07 8.92 22.53
C SER A 446 21.36 10.19 22.04
N ALA A 447 20.14 10.42 22.52
CA ALA A 447 19.42 11.69 22.35
C ALA A 447 18.90 12.21 23.69
N GLU A 448 18.70 13.51 23.78
CA GLU A 448 18.28 14.21 25.01
C GLU A 448 17.20 15.26 24.69
N LEU A 449 16.25 15.42 25.60
CA LEU A 449 15.21 16.46 25.55
C LEU A 449 15.58 17.60 26.51
N TYR A 450 15.76 18.80 25.97
CA TYR A 450 15.82 20.03 26.74
C TYR A 450 14.41 20.56 27.02
N ASP A 451 14.15 20.95 28.26
CA ASP A 451 12.91 21.59 28.69
C ASP A 451 13.13 23.08 29.01
N PRO A 452 12.63 24.02 28.17
CA PRO A 452 12.76 25.45 28.41
C PRO A 452 12.10 25.99 29.69
N ALA A 453 11.15 25.25 30.29
CA ALA A 453 10.47 25.68 31.52
C ALA A 453 11.29 25.38 32.78
N THR A 454 12.13 24.33 32.75
CA THR A 454 13.00 23.96 33.88
C THR A 454 14.47 24.25 33.64
N GLY A 455 14.87 24.47 32.38
CA GLY A 455 16.26 24.63 31.97
C GLY A 455 17.08 23.33 32.00
N GLN A 456 16.43 22.16 32.11
CA GLN A 456 17.10 20.87 32.27
C GLN A 456 17.10 20.00 31.00
N PHE A 457 18.12 19.15 30.87
CA PHE A 457 18.18 18.07 29.89
C PHE A 457 17.74 16.75 30.52
N SER A 458 17.10 15.90 29.74
CA SER A 458 16.64 14.56 30.13
C SER A 458 16.91 13.56 29.02
N ALA A 459 17.37 12.35 29.35
CA ALA A 459 17.62 11.32 28.34
C ALA A 459 16.30 10.81 27.73
N THR A 460 16.33 10.48 26.43
CA THR A 460 15.21 9.84 25.72
C THR A 460 15.72 8.59 24.98
N GLY A 461 14.95 8.03 24.05
CA GLY A 461 15.42 6.96 23.15
C GLY A 461 16.74 7.30 22.47
N SER A 462 17.48 6.27 22.04
CA SER A 462 18.75 6.43 21.32
C SER A 462 18.60 5.95 19.88
N MET A 463 19.40 6.54 18.98
CA MET A 463 19.63 6.02 17.63
C MET A 463 20.35 4.66 17.67
N ILE A 464 20.35 3.96 16.54
CA ILE A 464 21.07 2.68 16.38
C ILE A 464 22.59 2.87 16.41
N GLU A 465 23.11 3.95 15.82
CA GLU A 465 24.57 4.20 15.73
C GLU A 465 24.95 5.69 15.85
N PRO A 466 26.14 6.01 16.41
CA PRO A 466 26.63 7.38 16.55
C PRO A 466 27.02 7.97 15.19
N ARG A 467 26.39 9.10 14.82
CA ARG A 467 26.55 9.72 13.50
C ARG A 467 26.59 11.26 13.61
N PRO A 468 27.73 11.92 13.35
CA PRO A 468 27.79 13.36 13.16
C PRO A 468 27.50 13.75 11.71
N GLY A 469 27.08 15.00 11.47
CA GLY A 469 26.79 15.50 10.13
C GLY A 469 25.51 14.92 9.52
N LEU A 470 24.61 14.41 10.36
CA LEU A 470 23.23 14.07 9.98
C LEU A 470 22.38 15.35 9.87
N ASP A 471 21.18 15.23 9.32
CA ASP A 471 20.15 16.28 9.37
C ASP A 471 18.83 15.72 9.90
N ALA A 472 18.02 16.55 10.55
CA ALA A 472 16.76 16.15 11.16
C ALA A 472 15.62 17.12 10.86
N THR A 473 14.44 16.58 10.56
CA THR A 473 13.27 17.37 10.21
C THR A 473 12.03 16.89 10.95
N LEU A 474 11.32 17.83 11.58
CA LEU A 474 10.01 17.59 12.18
C LEU A 474 8.95 17.45 11.08
N MET A 475 8.25 16.33 11.07
CA MET A 475 7.13 16.05 10.17
C MET A 475 5.80 16.37 10.85
N PRO A 476 4.76 16.81 10.09
CA PRO A 476 3.42 17.05 10.65
C PRO A 476 2.75 15.83 11.29
N SER A 477 3.22 14.62 10.95
CA SER A 477 2.80 13.35 11.58
C SER A 477 3.24 13.19 13.05
N GLY A 478 4.05 14.11 13.60
CA GLY A 478 4.54 14.02 14.98
C GLY A 478 5.83 13.21 15.14
N TYR A 479 6.57 13.00 14.05
CA TYR A 479 7.88 12.34 14.07
C TYR A 479 8.99 13.30 13.68
N VAL A 480 10.18 13.11 14.24
CA VAL A 480 11.42 13.74 13.74
C VAL A 480 12.17 12.71 12.92
N TYR A 481 12.27 12.92 11.60
CA TYR A 481 13.05 12.07 10.71
C TYR A 481 14.51 12.52 10.74
N VAL A 482 15.41 11.60 11.09
CA VAL A 482 16.86 11.79 11.16
C VAL A 482 17.50 11.03 10.01
N THR A 483 18.21 11.74 9.15
CA THR A 483 18.73 11.24 7.87
C THR A 483 20.26 11.25 7.84
N GLY A 484 20.86 10.18 7.32
CA GLY A 484 22.27 10.12 6.96
C GLY A 484 23.25 10.33 8.12
N GLY A 485 24.30 11.14 7.89
CA GLY A 485 25.44 11.33 8.78
C GLY A 485 26.59 10.36 8.49
N PHE A 486 27.73 10.60 9.14
CA PHE A 486 28.91 9.74 8.99
C PHE A 486 28.84 8.52 9.92
N ALA A 487 28.85 7.33 9.34
CA ALA A 487 29.03 6.06 10.05
C ALA A 487 30.32 5.39 9.55
N ALA A 488 31.18 4.91 10.44
CA ALA A 488 32.46 4.27 10.10
C ALA A 488 33.35 5.04 9.09
N GLY A 489 33.26 6.38 9.07
CA GLY A 489 34.02 7.26 8.18
C GLY A 489 33.45 7.44 6.77
N ILE A 490 32.21 6.97 6.50
CA ILE A 490 31.50 7.13 5.22
C ILE A 490 30.08 7.70 5.45
N GLY A 491 29.48 8.34 4.45
CA GLY A 491 28.07 8.73 4.51
C GLY A 491 27.16 7.50 4.55
N THR A 492 26.22 7.45 5.49
CA THR A 492 25.24 6.35 5.59
C THR A 492 23.93 6.70 4.90
N ALA A 493 23.23 5.67 4.41
CA ALA A 493 21.89 5.80 3.85
C ALA A 493 20.79 5.65 4.92
N LEU A 494 21.17 5.33 6.15
CA LEU A 494 20.25 5.00 7.24
C LEU A 494 19.38 6.22 7.64
N VAL A 495 18.07 6.00 7.67
CA VAL A 495 17.07 6.93 8.19
C VAL A 495 16.44 6.33 9.44
N GLU A 496 16.33 7.13 10.50
CA GLU A 496 15.60 6.77 11.73
C GLU A 496 14.52 7.83 11.99
N LYS A 497 13.32 7.40 12.41
CA LYS A 497 12.25 8.29 12.87
C LYS A 497 12.14 8.24 14.38
N TYR A 498 12.13 9.41 15.03
CA TYR A 498 11.83 9.57 16.45
C TYR A 498 10.36 9.92 16.65
N ASP A 499 9.65 9.07 17.38
CA ASP A 499 8.28 9.29 17.83
C ASP A 499 8.27 10.26 19.03
N ILE A 500 7.61 11.41 18.87
CA ILE A 500 7.50 12.44 19.91
C ILE A 500 6.59 11.99 21.07
N ALA A 501 5.61 11.12 20.82
CA ALA A 501 4.65 10.66 21.82
C ALA A 501 5.25 9.55 22.70
N THR A 502 5.97 8.58 22.14
CA THR A 502 6.59 7.49 22.91
C THR A 502 8.05 7.73 23.30
N GLY A 503 8.73 8.70 22.68
CA GLY A 503 10.13 9.02 22.94
C GLY A 503 11.12 7.99 22.40
N ARG A 504 10.77 7.29 21.31
CA ARG A 504 11.52 6.15 20.77
C ARG A 504 11.96 6.38 19.33
N PHE A 505 13.12 5.82 18.98
CA PHE A 505 13.58 5.72 17.60
C PHE A 505 13.13 4.41 16.97
N ALA A 506 12.86 4.44 15.67
CA ALA A 506 12.66 3.27 14.80
C ALA A 506 13.32 3.53 13.43
N THR A 507 13.72 2.49 12.73
CA THR A 507 14.17 2.61 11.33
C THR A 507 13.03 3.06 10.42
N ALA A 508 13.36 3.90 9.44
CA ALA A 508 12.48 4.27 8.33
C ALA A 508 13.09 3.79 6.99
N PRO A 509 12.39 3.91 5.85
CA PRO A 509 12.98 3.64 4.54
C PRO A 509 14.31 4.38 4.35
N ALA A 510 15.33 3.66 3.89
CA ALA A 510 16.66 4.21 3.67
C ALA A 510 16.67 5.20 2.49
N LEU A 511 17.67 6.08 2.49
CA LEU A 511 18.06 6.87 1.33
C LEU A 511 18.56 5.94 0.20
N ASP A 512 18.40 6.37 -1.04
CA ASP A 512 18.99 5.70 -2.22
C ASP A 512 20.53 5.73 -2.13
N PHE A 513 21.08 6.83 -1.61
CA PHE A 513 22.52 7.03 -1.45
C PHE A 513 22.91 7.34 0.00
N GLY A 514 24.13 6.96 0.37
CA GLY A 514 24.70 7.40 1.64
C GLY A 514 24.94 8.92 1.64
N ARG A 515 24.61 9.62 2.73
CA ARG A 515 24.74 11.08 2.83
C ARG A 515 25.27 11.51 4.19
N ALA A 516 26.13 12.53 4.21
CA ALA A 516 26.59 13.21 5.42
C ALA A 516 26.99 14.67 5.08
N ASN A 517 26.82 15.61 6.00
CA ASN A 517 26.89 17.07 5.71
C ASN A 517 25.91 17.52 4.61
N HIS A 518 24.84 16.77 4.41
CA HIS A 518 23.72 17.11 3.52
C HIS A 518 22.77 18.10 4.21
N LYS A 519 21.69 18.45 3.50
CA LYS A 519 20.53 19.12 4.09
C LYS A 519 19.23 18.41 3.77
N ALA A 520 18.31 18.43 4.72
CA ALA A 520 16.98 17.82 4.62
C ALA A 520 15.92 18.89 4.93
N VAL A 521 14.96 19.09 4.02
CA VAL A 521 13.99 20.18 4.08
C VAL A 521 12.57 19.66 3.83
N LEU A 522 11.65 19.88 4.77
CA LEU A 522 10.23 19.57 4.57
C LEU A 522 9.61 20.49 3.51
N VAL A 523 8.96 19.89 2.50
CA VAL A 523 8.11 20.58 1.52
C VAL A 523 6.73 19.94 1.44
N ASN A 524 5.75 20.69 0.93
CA ASN A 524 4.40 20.25 0.62
C ASN A 524 3.67 19.45 1.74
N GLY A 525 4.01 19.73 3.01
CA GLY A 525 3.35 19.11 4.18
C GLY A 525 3.72 17.65 4.47
N GLY A 526 4.63 17.03 3.70
CA GLY A 526 5.01 15.64 3.94
C GLY A 526 6.19 15.09 3.13
N VAL A 527 6.78 15.85 2.21
CA VAL A 527 7.94 15.39 1.44
C VAL A 527 9.20 15.95 2.07
N LEU A 528 10.11 15.09 2.52
CA LEU A 528 11.43 15.51 2.97
C LEU A 528 12.40 15.49 1.78
N VAL A 529 12.88 16.68 1.40
CA VAL A 529 13.80 16.90 0.28
C VAL A 529 15.23 16.89 0.81
N VAL A 530 16.00 15.87 0.46
CA VAL A 530 17.37 15.65 0.93
C VAL A 530 18.34 15.95 -0.21
N SER A 531 19.23 16.92 -0.03
CA SER A 531 20.17 17.36 -1.09
C SER A 531 21.62 17.40 -0.62
N GLY A 532 22.53 17.12 -1.56
CA GLY A 532 23.98 17.08 -1.34
C GLY A 532 24.45 16.07 -0.28
N GLY A 533 25.60 16.38 0.32
CA GLY A 533 26.32 15.56 1.29
C GLY A 533 27.27 14.53 0.66
N HIS A 534 28.13 13.92 1.48
CA HIS A 534 29.13 12.94 1.06
C HIS A 534 28.55 11.54 0.83
N GLY A 535 28.93 10.94 -0.29
CA GLY A 535 28.44 9.64 -0.75
C GLY A 535 29.11 8.41 -0.14
N ARG A 536 28.53 7.24 -0.43
CA ARG A 536 29.19 5.92 -0.27
C ARG A 536 30.18 5.61 -1.40
N GLU A 537 30.12 6.36 -2.49
CA GLU A 537 30.79 6.07 -3.77
C GLU A 537 32.27 6.50 -3.83
N ASP A 538 32.76 7.36 -2.93
CA ASP A 538 34.20 7.52 -2.71
C ASP A 538 34.52 7.67 -1.22
N ARG A 539 35.64 7.07 -0.79
CA ARG A 539 36.28 7.36 0.51
C ARG A 539 36.99 8.74 0.49
N ARG A 540 36.86 9.49 -0.60
CA ARG A 540 37.43 10.83 -0.83
C ARG A 540 36.38 11.80 -1.38
N GLY A 541 35.72 12.50 -0.45
CA GLY A 541 35.31 13.90 -0.66
C GLY A 541 34.05 14.20 -1.48
N ASN A 542 33.82 13.52 -2.61
CA ASN A 542 32.80 13.93 -3.59
C ASN A 542 31.38 13.99 -2.98
N GLY A 543 30.64 15.06 -3.32
CA GLY A 543 29.22 15.20 -2.95
C GLY A 543 28.31 14.33 -3.83
N VAL A 544 27.15 13.95 -3.31
CA VAL A 544 26.13 13.16 -4.03
C VAL A 544 25.29 14.05 -4.94
N ASP A 545 25.34 13.78 -6.24
CA ASP A 545 24.49 14.38 -7.28
C ASP A 545 23.08 13.75 -7.28
N ALA A 546 22.31 14.02 -6.22
CA ALA A 546 20.88 13.76 -6.21
C ALA A 546 20.15 14.65 -5.20
N ILE A 547 18.95 15.09 -5.57
CA ILE A 547 17.88 15.34 -4.61
C ILE A 547 17.13 14.02 -4.41
N GLU A 548 17.01 13.59 -3.17
CA GLU A 548 16.12 12.49 -2.79
C GLU A 548 14.86 13.05 -2.14
N ARG A 549 13.72 12.41 -2.43
CA ARG A 549 12.44 12.72 -1.81
C ARG A 549 12.06 11.55 -0.90
N LEU A 550 12.29 11.71 0.40
CA LEU A 550 11.63 10.88 1.40
C LEU A 550 10.21 11.42 1.57
N GLY A 551 9.38 11.09 0.58
CA GLY A 551 7.95 11.37 0.58
C GLY A 551 7.20 10.19 1.17
N VAL A 552 6.34 10.47 2.14
CA VAL A 552 5.31 9.53 2.55
C VAL A 552 4.48 9.08 1.34
N ASN A 553 4.33 7.76 1.22
CA ASN A 553 3.73 7.01 0.13
C ASN A 553 2.35 7.58 -0.25
N ALA A 554 2.14 7.74 -1.56
CA ALA A 554 0.89 8.28 -2.11
C ALA A 554 -0.30 7.33 -1.86
N PRO A 555 -1.55 7.81 -1.89
CA PRO A 555 -2.71 6.96 -1.72
C PRO A 555 -2.72 5.81 -2.74
N GLY A 556 -2.93 4.58 -2.25
CA GLY A 556 -2.88 3.34 -3.03
C GLY A 556 -1.52 2.65 -3.06
N ALA A 557 -0.45 3.29 -2.60
CA ALA A 557 0.84 2.63 -2.39
C ALA A 557 0.87 1.85 -1.06
N ALA A 558 1.82 0.93 -0.91
CA ALA A 558 1.96 0.11 0.29
C ALA A 558 2.49 0.92 1.50
N CYS A 559 2.25 0.44 2.71
CA CYS A 559 2.75 1.03 3.95
C CYS A 559 2.92 -0.01 5.06
N VAL A 560 3.73 0.33 6.07
CA VAL A 560 3.93 -0.44 7.31
C VAL A 560 3.23 0.25 8.49
N GLY A 561 3.08 1.57 8.45
CA GLY A 561 2.28 2.36 9.38
C GLY A 561 1.78 3.68 8.81
N ASN A 562 0.91 4.37 9.58
CA ASN A 562 0.26 5.63 9.19
C ASN A 562 1.23 6.71 8.68
N ASP A 563 2.38 6.83 9.34
CA ASP A 563 3.43 7.81 9.04
C ASP A 563 4.31 7.43 7.84
N ASP A 564 3.99 6.34 7.14
CA ASP A 564 4.49 6.07 5.79
C ASP A 564 3.56 6.65 4.71
N CYS A 565 2.38 7.20 5.04
CA CYS A 565 1.36 7.61 4.06
C CYS A 565 1.13 9.13 4.01
N SER A 566 0.94 9.69 2.81
CA SER A 566 0.80 11.15 2.62
C SER A 566 -0.45 11.75 3.23
N SER A 567 -1.44 10.91 3.54
CA SER A 567 -2.65 11.21 4.30
C SER A 567 -2.49 11.02 5.82
N GLY A 568 -1.37 10.47 6.28
CA GLY A 568 -1.20 9.99 7.66
C GLY A 568 -2.02 8.74 7.99
N LEU A 569 -2.47 7.98 6.99
CA LEU A 569 -3.41 6.87 7.14
C LEU A 569 -2.97 5.65 6.31
N CYS A 570 -2.62 4.58 7.02
CA CYS A 570 -2.26 3.27 6.50
C CYS A 570 -3.31 2.26 6.99
N ASP A 571 -3.99 1.60 6.07
CA ASP A 571 -5.04 0.63 6.37
C ASP A 571 -4.78 -0.67 5.60
N LEU A 572 -4.74 -1.79 6.30
CA LEU A 572 -4.31 -3.10 5.81
C LEU A 572 -3.01 -3.07 4.95
N GLY A 573 -2.09 -2.17 5.29
CA GLY A 573 -0.83 -1.99 4.57
C GLY A 573 -0.94 -1.21 3.25
N ILE A 574 -2.03 -0.47 3.03
CA ILE A 574 -2.23 0.45 1.89
C ILE A 574 -2.51 1.87 2.38
N CYS A 575 -1.89 2.87 1.74
CA CYS A 575 -2.13 4.28 2.04
C CYS A 575 -3.49 4.75 1.56
N CYS A 576 -4.25 5.37 2.44
CA CYS A 576 -5.59 5.84 2.16
C CYS A 576 -5.62 7.27 1.60
N GLN A 577 -6.67 7.63 0.85
CA GLN A 577 -6.97 9.03 0.51
C GLN A 577 -7.57 9.82 1.70
N GLY A 578 -8.18 9.11 2.66
CA GLY A 578 -8.83 9.64 3.86
C GLY A 578 -9.29 8.48 4.76
N PRO A 579 -9.83 8.74 5.96
CA PRO A 579 -10.12 7.69 6.93
C PRO A 579 -11.23 6.75 6.43
N CYS A 580 -10.92 5.45 6.32
CA CYS A 580 -11.92 4.42 6.10
C CYS A 580 -12.85 4.35 7.32
N THR A 581 -14.09 4.78 7.14
CA THR A 581 -15.12 4.78 8.18
C THR A 581 -16.30 3.90 7.76
N GLY A 582 -16.69 3.00 8.67
CA GLY A 582 -17.68 1.95 8.43
C GLY A 582 -17.03 0.55 8.41
N ALA A 583 -17.78 -0.45 8.87
CA ALA A 583 -17.29 -1.83 8.91
C ALA A 583 -17.11 -2.42 7.51
N CYS A 584 -16.19 -3.38 7.37
CA CYS A 584 -15.92 -4.10 6.12
C CYS A 584 -15.47 -3.24 4.94
N ARG A 585 -14.75 -2.15 5.20
CA ARG A 585 -14.13 -1.31 4.17
C ARG A 585 -12.66 -1.15 4.44
N ALA A 586 -11.84 -1.18 3.39
CA ALA A 586 -10.42 -0.89 3.47
C ALA A 586 -9.90 -0.16 2.23
N CYS A 587 -8.69 0.36 2.32
CA CYS A 587 -8.05 1.12 1.25
C CYS A 587 -7.49 0.21 0.14
N VAL A 588 -7.87 0.47 -1.12
CA VAL A 588 -7.52 -0.36 -2.27
C VAL A 588 -6.18 0.05 -2.90
N ALA A 589 -5.34 -0.95 -3.20
CA ALA A 589 -4.06 -0.73 -3.87
C ALA A 589 -4.21 -0.02 -5.22
N GLY A 590 -3.29 0.90 -5.52
CA GLY A 590 -3.29 1.71 -6.74
C GLY A 590 -4.22 2.94 -6.72
N THR A 591 -5.24 2.99 -5.86
CA THR A 591 -6.14 4.16 -5.75
C THR A 591 -6.11 4.83 -4.38
N GLY A 592 -5.97 4.05 -3.30
CA GLY A 592 -6.16 4.50 -1.92
C GLY A 592 -7.61 4.84 -1.57
N ALA A 593 -8.55 4.51 -2.46
CA ALA A 593 -9.97 4.68 -2.22
C ALA A 593 -10.48 3.63 -1.23
N CYS A 594 -11.42 4.02 -0.39
CA CYS A 594 -12.01 3.13 0.62
C CYS A 594 -13.14 2.29 0.00
N GLU A 595 -12.94 0.99 -0.21
CA GLU A 595 -13.92 0.10 -0.87
C GLU A 595 -14.29 -1.11 0.00
N PRO A 596 -15.42 -1.81 -0.29
CA PRO A 596 -15.81 -3.03 0.43
C PRO A 596 -14.80 -4.18 0.26
N VAL A 597 -14.46 -4.88 1.34
CA VAL A 597 -13.49 -6.00 1.32
C VAL A 597 -14.05 -7.30 1.90
N ARG A 598 -13.67 -8.43 1.28
CA ARG A 598 -13.90 -9.79 1.81
C ARG A 598 -12.70 -10.22 2.66
N SER A 599 -12.66 -9.81 3.93
CA SER A 599 -11.61 -10.22 4.88
C SER A 599 -12.17 -11.00 6.07
N ALA A 600 -11.45 -12.05 6.46
CA ALA A 600 -11.73 -12.87 7.65
C ALA A 600 -11.00 -12.38 8.92
N ASP A 601 -10.00 -11.50 8.74
CA ASP A 601 -9.00 -11.11 9.74
C ASP A 601 -9.25 -9.73 10.35
N ASP A 602 -10.21 -8.96 9.82
CA ASP A 602 -10.63 -7.69 10.41
C ASP A 602 -11.55 -7.94 11.63
N ALA A 603 -10.91 -8.31 12.74
CA ALA A 603 -11.56 -8.58 14.02
C ALA A 603 -11.98 -7.32 14.79
N ASP A 604 -11.62 -6.12 14.29
CA ASP A 604 -11.82 -4.84 14.97
C ASP A 604 -12.98 -4.02 14.39
N THR A 605 -13.33 -4.13 13.09
CA THR A 605 -14.49 -3.37 12.54
C THR A 605 -15.83 -4.08 12.63
N CYS A 606 -15.86 -5.42 12.56
CA CYS A 606 -17.04 -6.22 12.88
C CYS A 606 -16.95 -6.75 14.31
N ALA A 607 -18.05 -6.71 15.07
CA ALA A 607 -18.11 -7.30 16.40
C ALA A 607 -17.58 -8.75 16.37
N ARG A 608 -16.72 -9.12 17.34
CA ARG A 608 -15.77 -10.28 17.42
C ARG A 608 -16.21 -11.66 16.91
N ALA A 609 -17.47 -11.86 16.56
CA ALA A 609 -18.03 -13.08 15.97
C ALA A 609 -18.17 -13.02 14.43
N SER A 610 -18.21 -11.84 13.79
CA SER A 610 -18.61 -11.70 12.38
C SER A 610 -17.42 -11.57 11.39
N THR A 611 -17.69 -11.67 10.09
CA THR A 611 -16.75 -11.49 8.96
C THR A 611 -17.44 -10.76 7.81
N CYS A 612 -16.67 -10.26 6.84
CA CYS A 612 -17.18 -9.41 5.77
C CYS A 612 -17.56 -10.20 4.51
N ASP A 613 -18.75 -9.92 3.96
CA ASP A 613 -19.18 -10.46 2.68
C ASP A 613 -18.77 -9.60 1.46
N ALA A 614 -19.16 -10.05 0.28
CA ALA A 614 -18.89 -9.38 -0.99
C ALA A 614 -19.45 -7.95 -1.13
N SER A 615 -20.41 -7.57 -0.29
CA SER A 615 -21.11 -6.29 -0.32
C SER A 615 -20.62 -5.30 0.73
N GLY A 616 -19.67 -5.71 1.58
CA GLY A 616 -19.22 -4.91 2.72
C GLY A 616 -20.15 -4.99 3.93
N ALA A 617 -20.88 -6.10 4.09
CA ALA A 617 -21.72 -6.32 5.26
C ALA A 617 -21.06 -7.31 6.24
N CYS A 618 -21.12 -7.02 7.55
CA CYS A 618 -20.79 -7.99 8.58
C CYS A 618 -21.82 -9.14 8.57
N LYS A 619 -21.36 -10.35 8.33
CA LYS A 619 -22.11 -11.61 8.35
C LYS A 619 -21.52 -12.59 9.37
N LYS A 620 -22.28 -13.61 9.73
CA LYS A 620 -21.81 -14.69 10.60
C LYS A 620 -20.74 -15.52 9.90
N LYS A 621 -19.70 -15.92 10.65
CA LYS A 621 -18.65 -16.85 10.22
C LYS A 621 -19.23 -18.27 10.12
N ASP A 622 -18.60 -19.12 9.30
CA ASP A 622 -18.93 -20.53 9.24
C ASP A 622 -18.83 -21.17 10.64
N GLY A 623 -19.79 -22.04 10.96
CA GLY A 623 -19.90 -22.72 12.27
C GLY A 623 -20.83 -22.02 13.27
N GLN A 624 -21.29 -20.81 12.97
CA GLN A 624 -22.23 -20.06 13.81
C GLN A 624 -23.67 -20.40 13.51
N THR A 625 -24.56 -20.25 14.50
CA THR A 625 -26.00 -20.55 14.33
C THR A 625 -26.72 -19.49 13.51
N CYS A 626 -27.52 -19.92 12.54
CA CYS A 626 -28.26 -19.06 11.61
C CYS A 626 -29.73 -19.50 11.44
N GLY A 627 -30.61 -18.57 11.07
CA GLY A 627 -31.98 -18.86 10.64
C GLY A 627 -32.13 -18.91 9.12
N ALA A 628 -31.39 -18.07 8.38
CA ALA A 628 -31.41 -18.01 6.92
C ALA A 628 -30.02 -17.76 6.30
N GLY A 629 -29.85 -18.16 5.04
CA GLY A 629 -28.56 -18.05 4.32
C GLY A 629 -27.99 -16.63 4.23
N GLY A 630 -28.87 -15.62 4.16
CA GLY A 630 -28.48 -14.20 4.14
C GLY A 630 -27.82 -13.67 5.44
N GLU A 631 -27.79 -14.46 6.51
CA GLU A 631 -27.03 -14.17 7.74
C GLU A 631 -25.56 -14.59 7.64
N CYS A 632 -25.22 -15.50 6.71
CA CYS A 632 -23.93 -16.16 6.61
C CYS A 632 -23.06 -15.55 5.51
N ALA A 633 -21.75 -15.45 5.75
CA ALA A 633 -20.83 -14.87 4.76
C ALA A 633 -20.74 -15.68 3.46
N SER A 634 -20.92 -16.99 3.58
CA SER A 634 -21.03 -17.95 2.46
C SER A 634 -22.37 -17.87 1.70
N GLY A 635 -23.38 -17.19 2.25
CA GLY A 635 -24.76 -17.25 1.77
C GLY A 635 -25.52 -18.54 2.11
N HIS A 636 -24.89 -19.51 2.79
CA HIS A 636 -25.47 -20.82 3.08
C HIS A 636 -25.73 -21.01 4.58
N CYS A 637 -27.01 -21.20 4.94
CA CYS A 637 -27.43 -21.63 6.27
C CYS A 637 -27.98 -23.06 6.14
N VAL A 638 -27.30 -24.02 6.75
CA VAL A 638 -27.51 -25.45 6.55
C VAL A 638 -27.47 -26.13 7.91
N ASP A 639 -28.47 -26.96 8.22
CA ASP A 639 -28.62 -27.60 9.55
C ASP A 639 -28.62 -26.59 10.72
N GLY A 640 -29.11 -25.37 10.48
CA GLY A 640 -29.11 -24.27 11.45
C GLY A 640 -27.74 -23.62 11.69
N VAL A 641 -26.75 -23.92 10.83
CA VAL A 641 -25.35 -23.48 10.95
C VAL A 641 -24.89 -22.79 9.65
N CYS A 642 -24.16 -21.68 9.78
CA CYS A 642 -23.52 -21.04 8.63
C CYS A 642 -22.47 -21.98 8.06
N CYS A 643 -22.61 -22.29 6.79
CA CYS A 643 -21.91 -23.41 6.16
C CYS A 643 -21.06 -22.94 5.01
N ASN A 644 -19.88 -23.53 4.83
CA ASN A 644 -19.00 -23.22 3.70
C ASN A 644 -19.62 -23.53 2.32
N SER A 645 -20.72 -24.29 2.26
CA SER A 645 -21.43 -24.70 1.05
C SER A 645 -22.87 -25.15 1.36
N ALA A 646 -23.66 -25.51 0.34
CA ALA A 646 -25.09 -25.79 0.50
C ALA A 646 -25.47 -27.20 1.03
N CYS A 647 -24.52 -28.14 1.15
CA CYS A 647 -24.75 -29.57 1.44
C CYS A 647 -25.89 -30.25 0.66
N SER A 648 -25.62 -30.59 -0.60
CA SER A 648 -26.58 -31.23 -1.51
C SER A 648 -26.78 -32.73 -1.27
N GLY A 649 -25.86 -33.42 -0.59
CA GLY A 649 -25.90 -34.87 -0.40
C GLY A 649 -26.84 -35.34 0.72
N ALA A 650 -27.46 -36.50 0.55
CA ALA A 650 -28.46 -37.04 1.49
C ALA A 650 -27.90 -37.35 2.90
N CYS A 651 -26.60 -37.64 2.98
CA CYS A 651 -25.83 -37.96 4.19
C CYS A 651 -24.75 -36.92 4.50
N GLU A 652 -24.91 -35.69 3.99
CA GLU A 652 -24.10 -34.53 4.37
C GLU A 652 -24.77 -33.74 5.49
N ALA A 653 -23.97 -33.13 6.36
CA ALA A 653 -24.46 -32.16 7.33
C ALA A 653 -23.42 -31.09 7.65
N CYS A 654 -23.89 -29.92 8.10
CA CYS A 654 -23.04 -28.81 8.51
C CYS A 654 -22.95 -28.58 10.03
N ASP A 655 -23.77 -29.30 10.80
CA ASP A 655 -23.71 -29.41 12.25
C ASP A 655 -22.89 -30.64 12.73
N GLY A 656 -22.09 -31.21 11.83
CA GLY A 656 -21.24 -32.38 12.07
C GLY A 656 -20.00 -32.09 12.93
N ALA A 657 -19.00 -32.99 12.85
CA ALA A 657 -17.80 -32.94 13.68
C ALA A 657 -16.99 -31.64 13.53
N VAL A 658 -16.96 -31.06 12.33
CA VAL A 658 -16.40 -29.73 12.06
C VAL A 658 -17.56 -28.79 11.75
N LYS A 659 -18.15 -28.20 12.79
CA LYS A 659 -19.30 -27.32 12.68
C LYS A 659 -19.02 -26.16 11.72
N GLY A 660 -19.85 -25.99 10.69
CA GLY A 660 -19.68 -24.98 9.64
C GLY A 660 -19.02 -25.48 8.35
N ARG A 661 -18.50 -26.71 8.37
CA ARG A 661 -18.02 -27.37 7.16
C ARG A 661 -19.01 -28.45 6.75
N CYS A 662 -19.35 -28.47 5.46
CA CYS A 662 -20.17 -29.52 4.89
C CYS A 662 -19.38 -30.83 4.72
N ASP A 663 -19.65 -31.82 5.56
CA ASP A 663 -18.99 -33.13 5.54
C ASP A 663 -20.00 -34.29 5.68
N VAL A 664 -19.54 -35.52 5.43
CA VAL A 664 -20.35 -36.74 5.53
C VAL A 664 -20.58 -37.11 6.99
N VAL A 665 -21.80 -37.55 7.34
CA VAL A 665 -22.15 -37.99 8.70
C VAL A 665 -22.57 -39.46 8.76
N ALA A 666 -22.40 -40.07 9.94
CA ALA A 666 -22.89 -41.40 10.26
C ALA A 666 -24.13 -41.34 11.16
N GLY A 667 -24.98 -42.37 11.09
CA GLY A 667 -26.22 -42.46 11.89
C GLY A 667 -27.44 -41.91 11.17
N ARG A 668 -28.41 -41.35 11.89
CA ARG A 668 -29.60 -40.78 11.24
C ARG A 668 -29.25 -39.54 10.40
N PRO A 669 -29.79 -39.39 9.18
CA PRO A 669 -29.58 -38.20 8.36
C PRO A 669 -30.12 -36.94 9.06
N ARG A 670 -29.56 -35.78 8.71
CA ARG A 670 -29.93 -34.49 9.29
C ARG A 670 -30.98 -33.78 8.44
N GLY A 671 -31.94 -33.14 9.11
CA GLY A 671 -33.05 -32.43 8.46
C GLY A 671 -33.98 -33.33 7.64
N ASN A 672 -34.67 -32.75 6.66
CA ASN A 672 -35.62 -33.46 5.78
C ASN A 672 -34.94 -34.08 4.54
N ARG A 673 -33.68 -34.54 4.67
CA ARG A 673 -32.92 -35.13 3.55
C ARG A 673 -33.41 -36.56 3.21
N PRO A 674 -33.31 -37.02 1.95
CA PRO A 674 -34.00 -38.22 1.49
C PRO A 674 -33.34 -39.54 1.94
N CYS A 675 -33.66 -39.99 3.14
CA CYS A 675 -33.55 -41.40 3.59
C CYS A 675 -34.86 -41.79 4.29
N ALA A 676 -35.97 -41.75 3.56
CA ALA A 676 -37.32 -41.81 4.12
C ALA A 676 -37.66 -43.14 4.84
N SER A 677 -38.55 -43.04 5.82
CA SER A 677 -39.27 -44.15 6.43
C SER A 677 -40.77 -43.84 6.41
N ASP A 678 -41.61 -44.87 6.42
CA ASP A 678 -43.06 -44.73 6.69
C ASP A 678 -43.40 -44.30 8.14
N GLY A 679 -42.39 -44.19 9.01
CA GLY A 679 -42.54 -43.88 10.44
C GLY A 679 -42.33 -45.10 11.36
N SER A 680 -42.16 -46.29 10.78
CA SER A 680 -41.84 -47.53 11.51
C SER A 680 -40.36 -47.62 11.93
N SER A 681 -39.99 -48.74 12.55
CA SER A 681 -38.61 -49.10 12.87
C SER A 681 -37.69 -49.30 11.64
N CYS A 682 -38.22 -49.24 10.43
CA CYS A 682 -37.52 -49.58 9.18
C CYS A 682 -36.68 -48.44 8.55
N GLY A 683 -36.53 -47.28 9.22
CA GLY A 683 -35.83 -46.12 8.65
C GLY A 683 -34.33 -46.29 8.39
N GLY A 684 -33.83 -45.54 7.40
CA GLY A 684 -32.43 -45.63 6.93
C GLY A 684 -31.41 -44.84 7.76
N ALA A 685 -30.15 -45.26 7.71
CA ALA A 685 -29.01 -44.60 8.36
C ALA A 685 -27.82 -44.42 7.39
N CYS A 686 -27.10 -43.32 7.56
CA CYS A 686 -25.87 -42.98 6.85
C CYS A 686 -24.65 -43.71 7.45
N ASP A 687 -23.68 -44.06 6.60
CA ASP A 687 -22.51 -44.87 6.98
C ASP A 687 -21.26 -44.06 7.37
N GLY A 688 -21.29 -42.72 7.25
CA GLY A 688 -20.14 -41.85 7.50
C GLY A 688 -19.09 -41.81 6.40
N VAL A 689 -19.33 -42.49 5.27
CA VAL A 689 -18.37 -42.59 4.15
C VAL A 689 -18.95 -42.01 2.86
N ARG A 690 -20.23 -42.28 2.56
CA ARG A 690 -20.87 -41.89 1.30
C ARG A 690 -21.85 -40.73 1.48
N ARG A 691 -21.74 -39.73 0.61
CA ARG A 691 -22.57 -38.50 0.62
C ARG A 691 -24.04 -38.76 0.28
N ASP A 692 -24.35 -39.78 -0.51
CA ASP A 692 -25.68 -39.94 -1.14
C ASP A 692 -26.36 -41.31 -0.90
N VAL A 693 -25.83 -42.17 -0.01
CA VAL A 693 -26.32 -43.56 0.14
C VAL A 693 -26.71 -43.91 1.57
N CYS A 694 -28.01 -44.14 1.78
CA CYS A 694 -28.59 -44.65 3.02
C CYS A 694 -28.48 -46.18 3.11
N ARG A 695 -28.43 -46.73 4.33
CA ARG A 695 -28.55 -48.16 4.63
C ARG A 695 -29.82 -48.44 5.43
N PHE A 696 -30.64 -49.38 4.97
CA PHE A 696 -31.92 -49.74 5.60
C PHE A 696 -31.84 -51.08 6.37
N PRO A 697 -32.73 -51.32 7.37
CA PRO A 697 -32.84 -52.59 8.09
C PRO A 697 -33.31 -53.74 7.19
N SER A 698 -32.85 -54.97 7.47
CA SER A 698 -33.18 -56.14 6.65
C SER A 698 -34.60 -56.66 6.89
N PRO A 699 -35.16 -57.46 5.96
CA PRO A 699 -36.51 -58.03 6.13
C PRO A 699 -36.71 -59.05 7.26
N GLN A 700 -35.68 -59.31 8.07
CA GLN A 700 -35.78 -60.13 9.28
C GLN A 700 -36.15 -59.29 10.51
N VAL A 701 -36.16 -57.95 10.40
CA VAL A 701 -36.53 -57.05 11.50
C VAL A 701 -38.04 -56.88 11.54
N GLY A 702 -38.67 -57.42 12.59
CA GLY A 702 -40.09 -57.24 12.86
C GLY A 702 -40.45 -55.77 13.12
N CYS A 703 -41.62 -55.35 12.63
CA CYS A 703 -42.11 -53.97 12.74
C CYS A 703 -43.57 -53.87 13.21
N GLY A 704 -44.23 -54.99 13.52
CA GLY A 704 -45.54 -55.00 14.18
C GLY A 704 -46.19 -56.41 14.28
N THR A 705 -47.26 -56.49 15.07
CA THR A 705 -48.15 -57.66 15.19
C THR A 705 -49.54 -57.18 15.61
N ALA A 706 -50.61 -57.75 15.06
CA ALA A 706 -51.99 -57.50 15.48
C ALA A 706 -52.74 -58.83 15.68
N CYS A 707 -53.75 -58.86 16.56
CA CYS A 707 -54.66 -60.00 16.71
C CYS A 707 -56.11 -59.54 16.83
N LYS A 708 -57.04 -60.17 16.10
CA LYS A 708 -58.49 -59.89 16.16
C LYS A 708 -59.30 -61.19 16.02
N ASP A 709 -60.31 -61.35 16.87
CA ASP A 709 -61.20 -62.52 16.94
C ASP A 709 -60.47 -63.86 16.76
N GLY A 710 -59.38 -64.04 17.51
CA GLY A 710 -58.55 -65.25 17.48
C GLY A 710 -57.75 -65.44 16.19
N VAL A 711 -57.30 -64.38 15.50
CA VAL A 711 -56.35 -64.47 14.36
C VAL A 711 -55.23 -63.44 14.51
N ARG A 712 -53.97 -63.88 14.46
CA ARG A 712 -52.74 -63.06 14.50
C ARG A 712 -52.22 -62.73 13.10
N THR A 713 -51.64 -61.54 12.91
CA THR A 713 -50.97 -61.07 11.69
C THR A 713 -49.66 -60.32 12.05
N PRO A 714 -48.46 -60.91 11.83
CA PRO A 714 -47.17 -60.24 12.06
C PRO A 714 -46.72 -59.37 10.87
N SER A 715 -45.73 -58.50 11.09
CA SER A 715 -45.15 -57.61 10.06
C SER A 715 -43.63 -57.46 10.21
N ALA A 716 -42.90 -57.30 9.10
CA ALA A 716 -41.45 -57.07 9.05
C ALA A 716 -41.04 -56.01 8.01
N CYS A 717 -39.83 -55.44 8.14
CA CYS A 717 -39.30 -54.45 7.21
C CYS A 717 -39.09 -55.01 5.79
N ASP A 718 -38.95 -54.14 4.79
CA ASP A 718 -38.78 -54.56 3.39
C ASP A 718 -37.40 -54.26 2.78
N GLY A 719 -36.50 -53.64 3.54
CA GLY A 719 -35.16 -53.23 3.05
C GLY A 719 -35.14 -51.93 2.24
N ALA A 720 -36.29 -51.28 2.03
CA ALA A 720 -36.44 -50.00 1.32
C ALA A 720 -37.01 -48.87 2.18
N GLY A 721 -37.29 -49.13 3.46
CA GLY A 721 -37.77 -48.13 4.43
C GLY A 721 -39.19 -48.34 4.94
N ALA A 722 -39.88 -49.41 4.52
CA ALA A 722 -41.28 -49.65 4.84
C ALA A 722 -41.53 -50.95 5.62
N CYS A 723 -42.61 -50.97 6.41
CA CYS A 723 -43.10 -52.10 7.19
C CYS A 723 -44.21 -52.87 6.43
N LYS A 724 -44.07 -54.19 6.26
CA LYS A 724 -45.01 -55.03 5.48
C LYS A 724 -45.53 -56.23 6.28
N VAL A 725 -46.82 -56.52 6.10
CA VAL A 725 -47.54 -57.60 6.79
C VAL A 725 -47.19 -58.97 6.21
N LEU A 726 -47.11 -59.98 7.08
CA LEU A 726 -46.83 -61.40 6.83
C LEU A 726 -48.11 -62.25 6.97
N ALA A 727 -48.03 -63.55 6.72
CA ALA A 727 -49.20 -64.45 6.71
C ALA A 727 -49.93 -64.57 8.07
N ALA A 728 -51.25 -64.77 8.02
CA ALA A 728 -52.14 -64.81 9.18
C ALA A 728 -52.29 -66.22 9.81
N GLU A 729 -52.49 -66.30 11.13
CA GLU A 729 -52.58 -67.56 11.89
C GLU A 729 -53.69 -67.53 12.95
N ALA A 730 -54.49 -68.60 13.07
CA ALA A 730 -55.65 -68.66 13.98
C ALA A 730 -55.34 -69.29 15.36
N CYS A 731 -56.01 -68.79 16.40
CA CYS A 731 -55.91 -69.28 17.77
C CYS A 731 -56.56 -70.67 17.95
N PRO A 732 -55.86 -71.65 18.56
CA PRO A 732 -56.42 -72.98 18.83
C PRO A 732 -57.67 -72.96 19.72
N GLY A 733 -58.54 -73.96 19.59
CA GLY A 733 -59.63 -74.21 20.54
C GLY A 733 -60.80 -73.23 20.53
N ASN A 734 -60.92 -72.37 19.50
CA ASN A 734 -61.94 -71.33 19.36
C ASN A 734 -61.92 -70.25 20.47
N TYR A 735 -60.77 -70.07 21.13
CA TYR A 735 -60.56 -68.99 22.08
C TYR A 735 -60.20 -67.67 21.38
N ALA A 736 -60.54 -66.54 22.02
CA ALA A 736 -60.13 -65.23 21.57
C ALA A 736 -58.62 -64.99 21.79
N CYS A 737 -58.09 -63.92 21.19
CA CYS A 737 -56.76 -63.44 21.52
C CYS A 737 -56.71 -63.02 23.01
N ALA A 738 -55.59 -63.24 23.69
CA ALA A 738 -55.33 -62.63 24.99
C ALA A 738 -54.75 -61.22 24.81
N ASP A 739 -53.86 -61.05 23.82
CA ASP A 739 -53.30 -59.78 23.38
C ASP A 739 -52.96 -59.84 21.87
N ALA A 740 -52.22 -58.86 21.34
CA ALA A 740 -51.84 -58.81 19.92
C ALA A 740 -50.89 -59.94 19.44
N ALA A 741 -50.28 -60.68 20.37
CA ALA A 741 -49.30 -61.72 20.14
C ALA A 741 -49.68 -63.09 20.73
N THR A 742 -50.58 -63.19 21.71
CA THR A 742 -50.92 -64.44 22.42
C THR A 742 -52.41 -64.80 22.35
N CYS A 743 -52.72 -66.10 22.43
CA CYS A 743 -54.09 -66.64 22.40
C CYS A 743 -54.52 -67.08 23.80
N LYS A 744 -55.80 -66.91 24.15
CA LYS A 744 -56.39 -67.55 25.34
C LYS A 744 -56.50 -69.07 25.12
N THR A 745 -56.58 -69.83 26.20
CA THR A 745 -56.65 -71.30 26.20
C THR A 745 -57.75 -71.88 27.11
N THR A 746 -58.41 -71.01 27.87
CA THR A 746 -59.56 -71.26 28.74
C THR A 746 -60.43 -70.01 28.75
N CYS A 747 -61.72 -70.14 29.09
CA CYS A 747 -62.60 -68.99 29.31
C CYS A 747 -63.04 -68.88 30.77
N ALA A 748 -63.36 -67.67 31.20
CA ALA A 748 -64.13 -67.38 32.43
C ALA A 748 -65.46 -66.69 32.08
N VAL A 749 -65.49 -65.91 31.00
CA VAL A 749 -66.68 -65.26 30.43
C VAL A 749 -66.75 -65.48 28.93
N ASP A 750 -67.94 -65.30 28.33
CA ASP A 750 -68.17 -65.50 26.90
C ASP A 750 -67.22 -64.68 26.01
N GLY A 751 -66.79 -63.49 26.45
CA GLY A 751 -65.83 -62.65 25.73
C GLY A 751 -64.38 -63.19 25.67
N ASP A 752 -64.08 -64.29 26.37
CA ASP A 752 -62.83 -65.03 26.22
C ASP A 752 -62.87 -66.02 25.03
N CYS A 753 -64.06 -66.27 24.50
CA CYS A 753 -64.31 -67.11 23.35
C CYS A 753 -64.38 -66.29 22.05
N ARG A 754 -64.17 -66.95 20.91
CA ARG A 754 -64.52 -66.36 19.61
C ARG A 754 -66.02 -66.07 19.53
N SER A 755 -66.36 -65.16 18.63
CA SER A 755 -67.75 -64.87 18.29
C SER A 755 -68.58 -66.14 18.05
N LEU A 756 -69.84 -66.15 18.52
CA LEU A 756 -70.79 -67.29 18.56
C LEU A 756 -70.56 -68.40 19.62
N PHE A 757 -69.47 -68.35 20.39
CA PHE A 757 -69.25 -69.27 21.52
C PHE A 757 -69.45 -68.55 22.86
N ALA A 758 -69.95 -69.29 23.85
CA ALA A 758 -70.19 -68.85 25.22
C ALA A 758 -69.37 -69.71 26.19
N CYS A 759 -68.98 -69.16 27.34
CA CYS A 759 -68.18 -69.88 28.30
C CYS A 759 -69.04 -70.78 29.19
N LYS A 760 -68.87 -72.09 29.06
CA LYS A 760 -69.50 -73.09 29.93
C LYS A 760 -68.41 -73.93 30.59
N ALA A 761 -68.37 -73.88 31.92
CA ALA A 761 -67.44 -74.64 32.76
C ALA A 761 -65.95 -74.55 32.31
N GLY A 762 -65.50 -73.37 31.89
CA GLY A 762 -64.11 -73.12 31.48
C GLY A 762 -63.82 -73.34 29.99
N LYS A 763 -64.79 -73.81 29.20
CA LYS A 763 -64.67 -74.09 27.76
C LYS A 763 -65.67 -73.29 26.94
N CYS A 764 -65.27 -72.99 25.70
CA CYS A 764 -66.08 -72.23 24.75
C CYS A 764 -67.04 -73.15 23.96
N GLU A 765 -68.33 -73.04 24.23
CA GLU A 765 -69.41 -73.89 23.68
C GLU A 765 -70.52 -73.04 23.05
N PRO A 766 -71.26 -73.52 22.02
CA PRO A 766 -72.28 -72.69 21.34
C PRO A 766 -73.49 -72.25 22.21
N SER A 767 -74.07 -71.09 21.91
CA SER A 767 -75.30 -70.57 22.54
C SER A 767 -76.06 -69.54 21.68
N ALA A 768 -77.36 -69.35 21.93
CA ALA A 768 -78.23 -68.36 21.30
C ALA A 768 -78.17 -66.99 22.01
N LYS A 769 -78.31 -65.86 21.29
CA LYS A 769 -78.25 -64.47 21.81
C LYS A 769 -79.03 -63.46 20.96
N CYS A 770 -79.50 -62.37 21.57
CA CYS A 770 -79.92 -61.14 20.87
C CYS A 770 -78.83 -60.61 19.91
N ASP A 771 -79.25 -59.99 18.80
CA ASP A 771 -78.38 -59.31 17.83
C ASP A 771 -78.06 -57.84 18.19
N GLY A 772 -78.55 -57.36 19.34
CA GLY A 772 -78.44 -55.96 19.78
C GLY A 772 -79.43 -55.00 19.09
N ALA A 773 -80.33 -55.51 18.24
CA ALA A 773 -81.31 -54.74 17.50
C ALA A 773 -82.74 -55.28 17.67
N HIS A 774 -83.16 -56.20 16.81
CA HIS A 774 -84.56 -56.62 16.67
C HIS A 774 -84.73 -58.13 16.45
N ALA A 775 -83.66 -58.91 16.61
CA ALA A 775 -83.68 -60.34 16.38
C ALA A 775 -82.94 -61.13 17.48
N ILE A 776 -83.49 -62.27 17.87
CA ILE A 776 -82.82 -63.24 18.77
C ILE A 776 -82.33 -64.41 17.93
N VAL A 777 -81.00 -64.59 17.83
CA VAL A 777 -80.33 -65.53 16.93
C VAL A 777 -79.97 -66.83 17.67
N ALA A 778 -80.33 -67.97 17.08
CA ALA A 778 -80.05 -69.31 17.59
C ALA A 778 -78.55 -69.70 17.49
N PRO A 779 -78.08 -70.78 18.17
CA PRO A 779 -76.67 -71.15 18.19
C PRO A 779 -76.14 -71.64 16.84
N ASP A 780 -77.03 -71.90 15.88
CA ASP A 780 -76.72 -72.24 14.49
C ASP A 780 -76.35 -71.01 13.63
N GLY A 781 -76.53 -69.80 14.17
CA GLY A 781 -76.26 -68.53 13.50
C GLY A 781 -77.23 -68.19 12.36
N LYS A 782 -78.35 -68.92 12.23
CA LYS A 782 -79.26 -68.84 11.05
C LYS A 782 -80.72 -68.62 11.40
N THR A 783 -81.17 -69.11 12.55
CA THR A 783 -82.59 -69.04 12.93
C THR A 783 -82.82 -67.83 13.86
N ALA A 784 -83.76 -66.95 13.53
CA ALA A 784 -84.00 -65.70 14.24
C ALA A 784 -85.49 -65.49 14.59
N THR A 785 -85.78 -65.01 15.81
CA THR A 785 -87.11 -64.51 16.20
C THR A 785 -87.12 -62.99 16.16
N GLU A 786 -88.05 -62.39 15.41
CA GLU A 786 -88.08 -60.96 15.10
C GLU A 786 -89.07 -60.18 15.99
N CYS A 787 -88.65 -58.98 16.43
CA CYS A 787 -89.33 -58.19 17.47
C CYS A 787 -90.02 -56.90 16.97
N LEU A 788 -90.03 -56.63 15.66
CA LEU A 788 -90.53 -55.36 15.09
C LEU A 788 -92.00 -55.06 15.48
N PRO A 789 -92.36 -53.78 15.73
CA PRO A 789 -91.55 -52.57 15.58
C PRO A 789 -90.64 -52.25 16.78
N TYR A 790 -90.52 -53.15 17.75
CA TYR A 790 -89.74 -52.97 18.97
C TYR A 790 -88.36 -53.63 18.89
N ARG A 791 -87.47 -53.30 19.83
CA ARG A 791 -86.18 -53.97 19.98
C ARG A 791 -86.26 -55.26 20.80
N CYS A 792 -85.28 -56.14 20.61
CA CYS A 792 -85.00 -57.23 21.56
C CYS A 792 -84.16 -56.70 22.73
N GLU A 793 -84.37 -57.22 23.94
CA GLU A 793 -83.63 -56.80 25.14
C GLU A 793 -82.43 -57.72 25.39
N GLU A 794 -81.22 -57.17 25.31
CA GLU A 794 -80.00 -57.88 25.68
C GLU A 794 -79.98 -58.23 27.18
N GLY A 795 -79.60 -59.47 27.50
CA GLY A 795 -79.59 -60.01 28.86
C GLY A 795 -80.79 -60.90 29.16
N THR A 796 -82.02 -60.45 28.85
CA THR A 796 -83.24 -61.29 28.95
C THR A 796 -83.49 -62.10 27.67
N ASN A 797 -83.02 -61.61 26.52
CA ASN A 797 -83.24 -62.18 25.18
C ASN A 797 -84.74 -62.37 24.87
N GLN A 798 -85.54 -61.32 25.09
CA GLN A 798 -86.97 -61.26 24.75
C GLN A 798 -87.32 -59.97 23.99
N CYS A 799 -88.43 -59.97 23.25
CA CYS A 799 -88.91 -58.79 22.52
C CYS A 799 -89.66 -57.81 23.44
N ARG A 800 -89.43 -56.50 23.27
CA ARG A 800 -90.23 -55.45 23.93
C ARG A 800 -91.61 -55.32 23.25
N THR A 801 -92.58 -54.72 23.95
CA THR A 801 -93.98 -54.61 23.50
C THR A 801 -94.61 -53.22 23.67
N ALA A 802 -93.86 -52.24 24.16
CA ALA A 802 -94.25 -50.83 24.31
C ALA A 802 -92.98 -49.98 24.33
N CYS A 803 -93.06 -48.70 23.96
CA CYS A 803 -91.92 -47.78 24.00
C CYS A 803 -92.15 -46.63 24.99
N ARG A 804 -91.07 -46.18 25.63
CA ARG A 804 -91.03 -44.91 26.38
C ARG A 804 -90.38 -43.80 25.57
N ASP A 805 -89.40 -44.17 24.75
CA ASP A 805 -88.70 -43.30 23.82
C ASP A 805 -88.28 -44.07 22.55
N VAL A 806 -87.57 -43.41 21.64
CA VAL A 806 -87.15 -43.97 20.35
C VAL A 806 -86.17 -45.14 20.46
N ALA A 807 -85.46 -45.34 21.58
CA ALA A 807 -84.50 -46.43 21.75
C ALA A 807 -85.16 -47.79 22.01
N ASP A 808 -86.37 -47.82 22.61
CA ASP A 808 -87.19 -49.04 22.71
C ASP A 808 -87.71 -49.50 21.33
N CYS A 809 -87.77 -48.59 20.35
CA CYS A 809 -88.17 -48.85 18.98
C CYS A 809 -86.99 -49.35 18.13
N ALA A 810 -87.27 -50.29 17.22
CA ALA A 810 -86.36 -50.58 16.14
C ALA A 810 -86.37 -49.41 15.13
N ALA A 811 -85.22 -49.03 14.58
CA ALA A 811 -85.19 -48.00 13.55
C ALA A 811 -85.88 -48.52 12.26
N PRO A 812 -86.62 -47.69 11.50
CA PRO A 812 -86.75 -46.23 11.63
C PRO A 812 -87.95 -45.77 12.47
N PHE A 813 -88.57 -46.65 13.26
CA PHE A 813 -89.75 -46.29 14.05
C PHE A 813 -89.36 -45.35 15.21
N VAL A 814 -90.21 -44.35 15.46
CA VAL A 814 -90.12 -43.37 16.54
C VAL A 814 -91.30 -43.57 17.50
N CYS A 815 -91.08 -43.40 18.80
CA CYS A 815 -92.15 -43.56 19.78
C CYS A 815 -93.15 -42.39 19.70
N SER A 816 -94.44 -42.70 19.53
CA SER A 816 -95.53 -41.73 19.59
C SER A 816 -95.80 -41.29 21.03
N GLY A 817 -96.55 -40.20 21.20
CA GLY A 817 -97.00 -39.74 22.52
C GLY A 817 -97.88 -40.75 23.27
N ASP A 818 -98.44 -41.73 22.55
CA ASP A 818 -99.28 -42.80 23.11
C ASP A 818 -98.47 -44.08 23.47
N GLY A 819 -97.14 -44.07 23.34
CA GLY A 819 -96.25 -45.19 23.71
C GLY A 819 -96.12 -46.29 22.65
N GLN A 820 -96.38 -45.98 21.37
CA GLN A 820 -96.25 -46.92 20.24
C GLN A 820 -95.23 -46.48 19.19
N CYS A 821 -94.47 -47.43 18.64
CA CYS A 821 -93.46 -47.18 17.62
C CYS A 821 -94.09 -46.97 16.22
N ILE A 822 -93.93 -45.78 15.63
CA ILE A 822 -94.55 -45.35 14.35
C ILE A 822 -93.50 -44.73 13.38
N ALA A 823 -93.79 -44.57 12.09
CA ALA A 823 -92.81 -44.10 11.09
C ALA A 823 -92.84 -42.56 10.80
N PRO A 824 -91.70 -41.90 10.48
CA PRO A 824 -91.60 -40.44 10.26
C PRO A 824 -91.77 -39.95 8.78
N PRO A 825 -92.15 -38.66 8.54
CA PRO A 825 -92.36 -38.05 7.21
C PRO A 825 -91.15 -37.26 6.62
N ALA A 826 -91.16 -36.93 5.30
CA ALA A 826 -89.97 -36.52 4.51
C ALA A 826 -90.03 -35.16 3.72
N PRO A 827 -88.91 -34.42 3.50
CA PRO A 827 -88.80 -33.22 2.63
C PRO A 827 -87.75 -33.25 1.44
N PRO A 828 -87.74 -32.28 0.48
CA PRO A 828 -87.05 -32.37 -0.85
C PRO A 828 -85.97 -31.27 -1.23
N GLY A 829 -85.27 -31.37 -2.40
CA GLY A 829 -84.22 -30.44 -2.95
C GLY A 829 -84.43 -29.98 -4.42
N GLY A 830 -83.53 -29.35 -5.23
CA GLY A 830 -82.07 -29.00 -5.17
C GLY A 830 -81.56 -28.21 -6.45
N CYS A 831 -80.29 -28.38 -6.90
CA CYS A 831 -79.61 -27.89 -8.17
C CYS A 831 -79.08 -26.41 -8.24
N THR A 832 -78.04 -25.98 -9.01
CA THR A 832 -76.78 -26.52 -9.64
C THR A 832 -75.80 -25.36 -10.05
N THR A 833 -74.55 -25.64 -10.45
CA THR A 833 -73.38 -24.73 -10.75
C THR A 833 -73.50 -23.86 -12.05
N SER A 834 -72.61 -22.95 -12.50
CA SER A 834 -71.10 -22.87 -12.58
C SER A 834 -70.56 -21.41 -12.86
N PRO A 835 -69.27 -21.07 -13.22
CA PRO A 835 -68.58 -19.89 -12.63
C PRO A 835 -67.90 -18.82 -13.54
N GLY A 836 -67.52 -17.66 -12.96
CA GLY A 836 -66.53 -16.70 -13.50
C GLY A 836 -66.47 -15.33 -12.78
N GLY A 837 -65.26 -14.84 -12.43
CA GLY A 837 -65.03 -13.56 -11.70
C GLY A 837 -64.79 -13.74 -10.17
N PRO A 838 -64.11 -12.80 -9.48
CA PRO A 838 -64.43 -11.36 -9.56
C PRO A 838 -63.25 -10.36 -9.66
N GLU A 839 -63.53 -9.20 -10.27
CA GLU A 839 -62.93 -7.91 -9.91
C GLU A 839 -63.87 -7.15 -8.95
N GLY A 840 -63.36 -6.13 -8.23
CA GLY A 840 -64.17 -5.26 -7.34
C GLY A 840 -63.36 -4.83 -6.10
N ALA A 841 -62.67 -3.69 -6.00
CA ALA A 841 -62.86 -2.30 -6.46
C ALA A 841 -63.53 -1.37 -5.42
N THR A 842 -62.76 -0.35 -5.00
CA THR A 842 -63.18 1.03 -4.66
C THR A 842 -63.77 1.36 -3.27
N LEU A 843 -63.10 2.26 -2.52
CA LEU A 843 -63.59 3.56 -1.96
C LEU A 843 -62.40 4.30 -1.30
N VAL A 844 -61.79 5.40 -1.80
CA VAL A 844 -62.17 6.79 -2.17
C VAL A 844 -62.02 7.81 -1.00
N PHE A 845 -61.52 9.03 -1.35
CA PHE A 845 -61.46 10.31 -0.61
C PHE A 845 -60.33 10.51 0.44
N ALA A 846 -59.69 11.69 0.53
CA ALA A 846 -59.70 12.90 -0.33
C ALA A 846 -58.49 13.83 -0.06
N THR A 847 -58.09 14.63 -1.06
CA THR A 847 -57.49 16.01 -0.96
C THR A 847 -56.18 16.21 -0.15
N ALA A 848 -55.26 17.14 -0.42
CA ALA A 848 -55.01 18.19 -1.43
C ALA A 848 -53.59 18.78 -1.08
N VAL A 849 -52.79 19.50 -1.89
CA VAL A 849 -52.85 20.00 -3.27
C VAL A 849 -51.41 20.41 -3.70
N VAL A 850 -51.09 20.27 -5.00
CA VAL A 850 -50.24 21.11 -5.92
C VAL A 850 -49.20 22.08 -5.28
N ALA A 851 -47.92 22.16 -5.70
CA ALA A 851 -47.39 22.35 -7.06
C ALA A 851 -45.96 21.79 -7.23
N SER A 852 -45.58 21.14 -8.35
CA SER A 852 -45.00 21.71 -9.60
C SER A 852 -43.69 22.48 -9.39
N SER A 853 -42.60 22.29 -10.16
CA SER A 853 -42.42 21.78 -11.53
C SER A 853 -41.00 21.16 -11.69
N ILE A 854 -40.76 20.02 -12.37
CA ILE A 854 -40.79 19.74 -13.84
C ILE A 854 -39.72 20.60 -14.58
N ARG A 855 -38.69 20.07 -15.27
CA ARG A 855 -38.64 19.02 -16.32
C ARG A 855 -37.44 18.06 -16.13
N ARG A 856 -37.62 16.74 -16.26
CA ARG A 856 -37.38 15.92 -17.49
C ARG A 856 -36.02 16.15 -18.14
N ARG A 857 -35.05 15.22 -18.05
CA ARG A 857 -34.96 13.84 -18.62
C ARG A 857 -34.50 13.77 -20.09
N ARG A 858 -33.29 13.19 -20.23
CA ARG A 858 -32.92 12.03 -21.07
C ARG A 858 -32.55 12.23 -22.56
N ARG A 859 -31.63 11.32 -22.97
CA ARG A 859 -31.40 10.72 -24.31
C ARG A 859 -30.68 11.64 -25.33
N VAL A 860 -29.85 11.12 -26.25
CA VAL A 860 -29.27 9.76 -26.43
C VAL A 860 -27.99 9.88 -27.27
N ALA A 861 -27.10 8.88 -27.23
CA ALA A 861 -26.00 8.76 -28.18
C ALA A 861 -26.38 7.85 -29.36
N HIS A 862 -26.20 8.31 -30.61
CA HIS A 862 -25.39 7.60 -31.62
C HIS A 862 -25.35 8.25 -33.01
N LYS A 863 -24.18 8.10 -33.65
CA LYS A 863 -23.90 8.02 -35.11
C LYS A 863 -24.27 9.20 -36.01
N ALA A 864 -23.25 9.90 -36.48
CA ALA A 864 -22.67 9.56 -37.78
C ALA A 864 -21.20 9.13 -37.56
#